data_AF-A0A3L7SWF0-F1
#
_entry.id   AF-A0A3L7SWF0-F1
#
_cell.length_a   1.000
_cell.length_b   1.000
_cell.length_c   1.000
_cell.angle_alpha   90.00
_cell.angle_beta   90.00
_cell.angle_gamma   90.00
#
_symmetry.space_group_name_H-M   'P 1'
#
loop_
_entity.id
_entity.type
_entity.pdbx_description
1 polymer ?
#
loop_
_entity_poly.entity_id
_entity_poly.type
_entity_poly.pdbx_seq_one_letter_code
_entity_poly.pdbx_strand_id
1 'polypeptide(L)'
;MQTVQIALGAIGANEISRIAQNFQLRKNNVESAINLLLEGKSPSFIARYRRAKTAGMNEAVIRAIRDRLFKIKTFHDRREMILKALETQGKLTEELRLQILAIESPKRLEDLYLPLKPRKSILAAPAREKGLEPFAEALWTEDPSIANLDEILPTMINPEKGLETIEKITEGVVQILAEKLSEIPDVRASVRNDLWDFGNLRVSKTNKVRDKHGLELKEFFSYVEPLRNVQARKYLQIGKGEKNGFLNVLFDWDLEQAKKNALEALVAKPVSQSSPNSEQPAAIDELPTSEDQPSEVVAAPEVAPAPEVKAEPVPAYTHKYVELIKKAMSVAVDQILKPVLERECVRDLGERASEHAAGLLARFYHNRLVANPAGPIKILAIDPGFRNGCKIAVINEEGKLIDHAIIFPHQPQGKKELSLLVLEELIRKHQISTIALDNGNASKATEALLYELIIRLKDPKHLDEDNKEILPTEEASEKGGTDETVAESAEAPAAEAPAQISTPVVPEPVVSAEAPAAEVSPAEVPSVTAADGAEPTAEALAAAKKAELAALAVIKRAEMEAQAAKKKEEIEAQKKLEKERRQAEYQKLVNDTKANIKTLPEAPVDVKFATVIEAGSSEYASSILGKEELADSDVGVRTAVSIGRRLQNPLKELIKIDPVHIVSGLVEFEVQHRYLRPALDNVLESCVNVGGADLNKCEASFLRHLSGLNQLLAQEIVEHRKKNGPFKNRAQLLEVQGMTPEKFELCAGFLQV
;
A
#
# COMPACT_ATOMS: atom_id res chain seq x y z
N MET A 1 -29.86 -15.74 26.26
CA MET A 1 -29.42 -15.17 27.56
C MET A 1 -28.38 -16.05 28.26
N GLN A 2 -28.60 -17.35 28.43
CA GLN A 2 -27.65 -18.25 29.13
C GLN A 2 -26.26 -18.32 28.46
N THR A 3 -26.18 -18.42 27.13
CA THR A 3 -24.92 -18.41 26.36
C THR A 3 -24.16 -17.08 26.45
N VAL A 4 -24.90 -15.96 26.56
CA VAL A 4 -24.33 -14.61 26.67
C VAL A 4 -23.79 -14.35 28.08
N GLN A 5 -24.48 -14.83 29.12
CA GLN A 5 -24.00 -14.79 30.50
C GLN A 5 -22.74 -15.64 30.70
N ILE A 6 -22.66 -16.81 30.06
CA ILE A 6 -21.44 -17.64 30.07
C ILE A 6 -20.27 -16.91 29.38
N ALA A 7 -20.51 -16.23 28.26
CA ALA A 7 -19.49 -15.47 27.54
C ALA A 7 -19.00 -14.23 28.33
N LEU A 8 -19.88 -13.50 29.03
CA LEU A 8 -19.50 -12.41 29.94
C LEU A 8 -18.75 -12.92 31.17
N GLY A 9 -19.14 -14.09 31.69
CA GLY A 9 -18.44 -14.77 32.77
C GLY A 9 -17.00 -15.12 32.38
N ALA A 10 -16.76 -15.47 31.12
CA ALA A 10 -15.44 -15.77 30.58
C ALA A 10 -14.56 -14.52 30.38
N ILE A 11 -15.15 -13.38 29.98
CA ILE A 11 -14.45 -12.08 29.89
C ILE A 11 -14.04 -11.58 31.29
N GLY A 12 -14.84 -11.87 32.32
CA GLY A 12 -14.53 -11.52 33.70
C GLY A 12 -14.76 -10.04 34.03
N ALA A 13 -15.23 -9.77 35.25
CA ALA A 13 -15.65 -8.43 35.69
C ALA A 13 -14.52 -7.37 35.70
N ASN A 14 -13.26 -7.81 35.78
CA ASN A 14 -12.09 -6.95 35.77
C ASN A 14 -11.81 -6.39 34.38
N GLU A 15 -11.97 -7.18 33.33
CA GLU A 15 -11.71 -6.73 31.96
C GLU A 15 -12.72 -5.69 31.51
N ILE A 16 -13.99 -5.88 31.89
CA ILE A 16 -15.04 -4.89 31.60
C ILE A 16 -14.74 -3.56 32.30
N SER A 17 -14.24 -3.62 33.54
CA SER A 17 -13.80 -2.43 34.27
C SER A 17 -12.61 -1.74 33.59
N ARG A 18 -11.67 -2.50 33.03
CA ARG A 18 -10.54 -1.95 32.26
C ARG A 18 -10.97 -1.31 30.94
N ILE A 19 -11.85 -1.96 30.19
CA ILE A 19 -12.43 -1.37 28.98
C ILE A 19 -13.12 -0.05 29.34
N ALA A 20 -13.92 -0.04 30.41
CA ALA A 20 -14.58 1.16 30.90
C ALA A 20 -13.60 2.27 31.28
N GLN A 21 -12.50 1.96 31.98
CA GLN A 21 -11.45 2.93 32.31
C GLN A 21 -10.74 3.47 31.06
N ASN A 22 -10.33 2.59 30.14
CA ASN A 22 -9.60 2.98 28.93
C ASN A 22 -10.38 3.94 28.04
N PHE A 23 -11.70 3.76 27.95
CA PHE A 23 -12.58 4.63 27.17
C PHE A 23 -13.25 5.73 28.00
N GLN A 24 -12.96 5.83 29.30
CA GLN A 24 -13.60 6.77 30.24
C GLN A 24 -15.14 6.65 30.26
N LEU A 25 -15.64 5.42 30.17
CA LEU A 25 -17.06 5.09 30.14
C LEU A 25 -17.51 4.49 31.48
N ARG A 26 -18.81 4.54 31.75
CA ARG A 26 -19.38 3.80 32.89
C ARG A 26 -19.43 2.30 32.57
N LYS A 27 -19.05 1.47 33.54
CA LYS A 27 -19.03 0.01 33.42
C LYS A 27 -20.34 -0.58 32.86
N ASN A 28 -21.49 -0.18 33.41
CA ASN A 28 -22.80 -0.69 32.98
C ASN A 28 -23.10 -0.41 31.50
N ASN A 29 -22.60 0.71 30.97
CA ASN A 29 -22.79 1.07 29.56
C ASN A 29 -21.93 0.18 28.66
N VAL A 30 -20.71 -0.11 29.10
CA VAL A 30 -19.80 -1.05 28.41
C VAL A 30 -20.38 -2.47 28.43
N GLU A 31 -20.85 -2.95 29.59
CA GLU A 31 -21.54 -4.24 29.70
C GLU A 31 -22.72 -4.34 28.73
N SER A 32 -23.53 -3.29 28.64
CA SER A 32 -24.66 -3.24 27.71
C SER A 32 -24.23 -3.30 26.25
N ALA A 33 -23.14 -2.60 25.88
CA ALA A 33 -22.56 -2.66 24.54
C ALA A 33 -22.00 -4.06 24.22
N ILE A 34 -21.28 -4.68 25.15
CA ILE A 34 -20.75 -6.04 25.02
C ILE A 34 -21.89 -7.04 24.79
N ASN A 35 -22.98 -6.95 25.57
CA ASN A 35 -24.14 -7.83 25.42
C ASN A 35 -24.73 -7.77 24.01
N LEU A 36 -24.90 -6.56 23.48
CA LEU A 36 -25.44 -6.36 22.14
C LEU A 36 -24.48 -6.91 21.06
N LEU A 37 -23.17 -6.73 21.23
CA LEU A 37 -22.17 -7.31 20.32
C LEU A 37 -22.20 -8.84 20.34
N LEU A 38 -22.32 -9.45 21.52
CA LEU A 38 -22.43 -10.92 21.67
C LEU A 38 -23.75 -11.47 21.11
N GLU A 39 -24.82 -10.68 21.10
CA GLU A 39 -26.09 -10.98 20.40
C GLU A 39 -25.98 -10.86 18.87
N GLY A 40 -24.80 -10.50 18.33
CA GLY A 40 -24.57 -10.36 16.90
C GLY A 40 -25.04 -9.02 16.32
N LYS A 41 -25.31 -8.01 17.16
CA LYS A 41 -25.65 -6.66 16.68
C LYS A 41 -24.40 -5.96 16.16
N SER A 42 -24.48 -5.38 14.96
CA SER A 42 -23.32 -4.68 14.38
C SER A 42 -23.06 -3.33 15.08
N PRO A 43 -21.82 -2.80 15.04
CA PRO A 43 -21.51 -1.50 15.63
C PRO A 43 -22.43 -0.36 15.15
N SER A 44 -22.70 -0.30 13.84
CA SER A 44 -23.60 0.73 13.26
C SER A 44 -25.04 0.57 13.76
N PHE A 45 -25.53 -0.67 13.92
CA PHE A 45 -26.86 -0.93 14.48
C PHE A 45 -26.97 -0.46 15.93
N ILE A 46 -25.96 -0.79 16.75
CA ILE A 46 -25.93 -0.39 18.16
C ILE A 46 -25.88 1.14 18.28
N ALA A 47 -24.98 1.79 17.53
CA ALA A 47 -24.77 3.23 17.56
C ALA A 47 -26.02 4.02 17.13
N ARG A 48 -26.87 3.45 16.27
CA ARG A 48 -28.08 4.11 15.77
C ARG A 48 -29.33 3.76 16.57
N TYR A 49 -29.57 2.48 16.85
CA TYR A 49 -30.85 1.97 17.39
C TYR A 49 -30.80 1.51 18.84
N ARG A 50 -29.62 1.49 19.47
CA ARG A 50 -29.45 1.09 20.88
C ARG A 50 -28.75 2.17 21.72
N ARG A 51 -28.76 3.43 21.26
CA ARG A 51 -28.20 4.61 21.95
C ARG A 51 -28.56 4.70 23.43
N ALA A 52 -29.83 4.52 23.77
CA ALA A 52 -30.29 4.61 25.16
C ALA A 52 -29.64 3.54 26.07
N LYS A 53 -29.39 2.34 25.53
CA LYS A 53 -28.75 1.24 26.28
C LYS A 53 -27.24 1.43 26.44
N THR A 54 -26.60 2.18 25.56
CA THR A 54 -25.15 2.44 25.58
C THR A 54 -24.78 3.85 26.04
N ALA A 55 -25.75 4.63 26.55
CA ALA A 55 -25.58 6.04 26.92
C ALA A 55 -24.98 6.91 25.80
N GLY A 56 -25.37 6.66 24.54
CA GLY A 56 -24.99 7.51 23.42
C GLY A 56 -23.63 7.21 22.80
N MET A 57 -22.97 6.09 23.13
CA MET A 57 -21.70 5.71 22.48
C MET A 57 -21.80 5.79 20.95
N ASN A 58 -20.78 6.40 20.34
CA ASN A 58 -20.64 6.42 18.90
C ASN A 58 -20.12 5.07 18.36
N GLU A 59 -20.20 4.91 17.04
CA GLU A 59 -19.82 3.67 16.38
C GLU A 59 -18.33 3.33 16.55
N ALA A 60 -17.44 4.33 16.53
CA ALA A 60 -16.01 4.15 16.69
C ALA A 60 -15.67 3.50 18.05
N VAL A 61 -16.28 3.98 19.14
CA VAL A 61 -16.13 3.42 20.47
C VAL A 61 -16.67 1.99 20.55
N ILE A 62 -17.84 1.72 19.97
CA ILE A 62 -18.43 0.37 19.97
C ILE A 62 -17.54 -0.61 19.20
N ARG A 63 -16.94 -0.16 18.08
CA ARG A 63 -16.01 -0.97 17.28
C ARG A 63 -14.71 -1.23 18.05
N ALA A 64 -14.17 -0.24 18.75
CA ALA A 64 -13.01 -0.41 19.60
C ALA A 64 -13.27 -1.41 20.76
N ILE A 65 -14.47 -1.38 21.35
CA ILE A 65 -14.91 -2.38 22.33
C ILE A 65 -14.94 -3.77 21.69
N ARG A 66 -15.56 -3.93 20.52
CA ARG A 66 -15.62 -5.21 19.78
C ARG A 66 -14.22 -5.77 19.51
N ASP A 67 -13.31 -4.94 19.02
CA ASP A 67 -11.96 -5.36 18.65
C ASP A 67 -11.16 -5.75 19.90
N ARG A 68 -11.36 -5.04 21.03
CA ARG A 68 -10.79 -5.40 22.33
C ARG A 68 -11.37 -6.72 22.87
N LEU A 69 -12.68 -6.94 22.74
CA LEU A 69 -13.32 -8.22 23.09
C LEU A 69 -12.74 -9.39 22.29
N PHE A 70 -12.47 -9.17 21.00
CA PHE A 70 -11.85 -10.19 20.16
C PHE A 70 -10.44 -10.54 20.65
N LYS A 71 -9.61 -9.53 20.96
CA LYS A 71 -8.25 -9.74 21.52
C LYS A 71 -8.28 -10.47 22.87
N ILE A 72 -9.23 -10.11 23.72
CA ILE A 72 -9.48 -10.79 24.99
C ILE A 72 -9.81 -12.26 24.73
N LYS A 73 -10.80 -12.52 23.88
CA LYS A 73 -11.25 -13.89 23.60
C LYS A 73 -10.12 -14.74 23.06
N THR A 74 -9.35 -14.24 22.09
CA THR A 74 -8.21 -14.99 21.52
C THR A 74 -7.14 -15.29 22.56
N PHE A 75 -6.89 -14.38 23.50
CA PHE A 75 -6.00 -14.61 24.63
C PHE A 75 -6.53 -15.70 25.59
N HIS A 76 -7.82 -15.66 25.95
CA HIS A 76 -8.46 -16.68 26.79
C HIS A 76 -8.48 -18.05 26.13
N ASP A 77 -8.87 -18.13 24.84
CA ASP A 77 -8.88 -19.36 24.06
C ASP A 77 -7.48 -19.98 24.02
N ARG A 78 -6.44 -19.15 23.84
CA ARG A 78 -5.04 -19.59 23.88
C ARG A 78 -4.62 -20.10 25.26
N ARG A 79 -5.04 -19.42 26.33
CA ARG A 79 -4.77 -19.83 27.72
C ARG A 79 -5.42 -21.18 28.04
N GLU A 80 -6.67 -21.38 27.66
CA GLU A 80 -7.35 -22.67 27.84
C GLU A 80 -6.67 -23.79 27.04
N MET A 81 -6.25 -23.51 25.81
CA MET A 81 -5.50 -24.47 25.00
C MET A 81 -4.19 -24.90 25.70
N ILE A 82 -3.47 -23.96 26.30
CA ILE A 82 -2.24 -24.25 27.06
C ILE A 82 -2.56 -25.11 28.30
N LEU A 83 -3.58 -24.77 29.07
CA LEU A 83 -4.00 -25.55 30.24
C LEU A 83 -4.33 -27.00 29.86
N LYS A 84 -5.13 -27.21 28.81
CA LYS A 84 -5.48 -28.55 28.30
C LYS A 84 -4.24 -29.32 27.83
N ALA A 85 -3.30 -28.65 27.17
CA ALA A 85 -2.06 -29.27 26.72
C ALA A 85 -1.17 -29.72 27.89
N LEU A 86 -1.10 -28.94 28.98
CA LEU A 86 -0.34 -29.28 30.19
C LEU A 86 -1.01 -30.40 31.00
N GLU A 87 -2.34 -30.39 31.08
CA GLU A 87 -3.13 -31.44 31.71
C GLU A 87 -2.92 -32.78 31.00
N THR A 88 -2.98 -32.80 29.66
CA THR A 88 -2.74 -34.00 28.84
C THR A 88 -1.31 -34.56 29.04
N GLN A 89 -0.34 -33.69 29.32
CA GLN A 89 1.05 -34.08 29.60
C GLN A 89 1.29 -34.52 31.06
N GLY A 90 0.30 -34.38 31.95
CA GLY A 90 0.46 -34.63 33.38
C GLY A 90 1.38 -33.63 34.09
N LYS A 91 1.64 -32.46 33.49
CA LYS A 91 2.55 -31.42 34.04
C LYS A 91 1.82 -30.27 34.74
N LEU A 92 0.48 -30.28 34.73
CA LEU A 92 -0.32 -29.21 35.33
C LEU A 92 -0.45 -29.42 36.84
N THR A 93 0.32 -28.67 37.63
CA THR A 93 0.09 -28.56 39.08
C THR A 93 -0.93 -27.46 39.39
N GLU A 94 -1.54 -27.49 40.58
CA GLU A 94 -2.48 -26.44 40.99
C GLU A 94 -1.81 -25.07 41.12
N GLU A 95 -0.55 -25.00 41.55
CA GLU A 95 0.21 -23.76 41.61
C GLU A 95 0.43 -23.18 40.20
N LEU A 96 0.83 -24.03 39.24
CA LEU A 96 1.03 -23.63 37.85
C LEU A 96 -0.28 -23.19 37.20
N ARG A 97 -1.38 -23.89 37.50
CA ARG A 97 -2.73 -23.52 37.05
C ARG A 97 -3.11 -22.12 37.54
N LEU A 98 -2.93 -21.84 38.83
CA LEU A 98 -3.22 -20.53 39.42
C LEU A 98 -2.34 -19.43 38.81
N GLN A 99 -1.05 -19.70 38.56
CA GLN A 99 -0.15 -18.77 37.89
C GLN A 99 -0.63 -18.44 36.47
N ILE A 100 -0.97 -19.45 35.66
CA ILE A 100 -1.47 -19.26 34.29
C ILE A 100 -2.76 -18.44 34.27
N LEU A 101 -3.68 -18.69 35.22
CA LEU A 101 -4.94 -17.94 35.32
C LEU A 101 -4.74 -16.48 35.72
N ALA A 102 -3.67 -16.15 36.45
CA ALA A 102 -3.33 -14.79 36.85
C ALA A 102 -2.59 -13.97 35.77
N ILE A 103 -2.14 -14.59 34.67
CA ILE A 103 -1.45 -13.88 33.59
C ILE A 103 -2.44 -13.09 32.74
N GLU A 104 -2.04 -11.85 32.41
CA GLU A 104 -2.84 -10.93 31.59
C GLU A 104 -2.12 -10.51 30.29
N SER A 105 -0.85 -10.88 30.15
CA SER A 105 -0.03 -10.57 28.98
C SER A 105 0.11 -11.81 28.09
N PRO A 106 -0.26 -11.74 26.79
CA PRO A 106 -0.04 -12.83 25.83
C PRO A 106 1.43 -13.28 25.76
N LYS A 107 2.37 -12.32 25.86
CA LYS A 107 3.80 -12.62 25.84
C LYS A 107 4.23 -13.40 27.07
N ARG A 108 3.78 -12.95 28.26
CA ARG A 108 4.10 -13.63 29.52
C ARG A 108 3.53 -15.04 29.57
N LEU A 109 2.35 -15.25 28.98
CA LEU A 109 1.74 -16.57 28.87
C LEU A 109 2.60 -17.51 28.01
N GLU A 110 3.10 -17.05 26.87
CA GLU A 110 3.99 -17.83 26.02
C GLU A 110 5.36 -18.07 26.66
N ASP A 111 5.92 -17.08 27.37
CA ASP A 111 7.18 -17.22 28.11
C ASP A 111 7.03 -18.29 29.21
N LEU A 112 5.95 -18.28 29.99
CA LEU A 112 5.70 -19.31 31.02
C LEU A 112 5.49 -20.70 30.42
N TYR A 113 4.86 -20.79 29.25
CA TYR A 113 4.60 -22.07 28.59
C TYR A 113 5.84 -22.63 27.87
N LEU A 114 6.81 -21.79 27.50
CA LEU A 114 7.97 -22.17 26.69
C LEU A 114 8.77 -23.37 27.25
N PRO A 115 9.20 -23.39 28.54
CA PRO A 115 9.96 -24.53 29.10
C PRO A 115 9.19 -25.85 29.12
N LEU A 116 7.86 -25.78 29.03
CA LEU A 116 6.97 -26.94 29.16
C LEU A 116 6.63 -27.58 27.80
N LYS A 117 6.95 -26.90 26.69
CA LYS A 117 6.76 -27.42 25.34
C LYS A 117 7.71 -28.59 25.05
N PRO A 118 7.30 -29.56 24.19
CA PRO A 118 8.22 -30.58 23.68
C PRO A 118 9.43 -29.91 23.01
N ARG A 119 10.64 -30.24 23.45
CA ARG A 119 11.87 -29.52 23.05
C ARG A 119 12.16 -29.71 21.56
N LYS A 120 12.41 -28.60 20.85
CA LYS A 120 13.01 -28.54 19.50
C LYS A 120 14.41 -27.90 19.57
N SER A 121 15.23 -28.32 20.53
CA SER A 121 16.53 -27.71 20.80
C SER A 121 17.54 -27.95 19.67
N ILE A 122 18.30 -26.92 19.32
CA ILE A 122 19.36 -26.97 18.30
C ILE A 122 20.73 -26.67 18.90
N LEU A 123 20.85 -25.70 19.82
CA LEU A 123 22.15 -25.23 20.33
C LEU A 123 22.77 -26.19 21.36
N ALA A 124 21.99 -26.65 22.34
CA ALA A 124 22.48 -27.59 23.35
C ALA A 124 22.33 -29.07 22.92
N ALA A 125 21.69 -29.36 21.79
CA ALA A 125 21.50 -30.73 21.30
C ALA A 125 22.83 -31.52 21.18
N PRO A 126 23.91 -30.98 20.59
CA PRO A 126 25.18 -31.69 20.52
C PRO A 126 25.77 -31.99 21.92
N ALA A 127 25.64 -31.07 22.87
CA ALA A 127 26.13 -31.27 24.24
C ALA A 127 25.33 -32.35 24.98
N ARG A 128 24.02 -32.44 24.74
CA ARG A 128 23.16 -33.50 25.30
C ARG A 128 23.45 -34.87 24.71
N GLU A 129 23.66 -34.96 23.40
CA GLU A 129 24.05 -36.22 22.71
C GLU A 129 25.37 -36.77 23.26
N LYS A 130 26.29 -35.87 23.64
CA LYS A 130 27.54 -36.21 24.32
C LYS A 130 27.37 -36.62 25.79
N GLY A 131 26.16 -36.52 26.34
CA GLY A 131 25.82 -36.95 27.70
C GLY A 131 26.14 -35.94 28.80
N LEU A 132 26.26 -34.65 28.48
CA LEU A 132 26.59 -33.61 29.47
C LEU A 132 25.37 -33.10 30.26
N GLU A 133 24.15 -33.49 29.91
CA GLU A 133 22.91 -33.00 30.55
C GLU A 133 22.81 -33.31 32.04
N PRO A 134 23.10 -34.54 32.53
CA PRO A 134 23.04 -34.83 33.96
C PRO A 134 24.00 -33.97 34.79
N PHE A 135 25.19 -33.67 34.23
CA PHE A 135 26.18 -32.83 34.90
C PHE A 135 25.76 -31.35 34.92
N ALA A 136 25.17 -30.85 33.82
CA ALA A 136 24.59 -29.51 33.79
C ALA A 136 23.41 -29.36 34.78
N GLU A 137 22.59 -30.40 34.95
CA GLU A 137 21.51 -30.38 35.93
C GLU A 137 22.04 -30.39 37.36
N ALA A 138 23.04 -31.22 37.66
CA ALA A 138 23.71 -31.23 38.96
C ALA A 138 24.32 -29.85 39.30
N LEU A 139 24.92 -29.17 38.31
CA LEU A 139 25.43 -27.80 38.44
C LEU A 139 24.33 -26.79 38.76
N TRP A 140 23.17 -26.95 38.13
CA TRP A 140 22.02 -26.06 38.35
C TRP A 140 21.37 -26.24 39.73
N THR A 141 21.31 -27.48 40.24
CA THR A 141 20.70 -27.78 41.54
C THR A 141 21.68 -27.72 42.71
N GLU A 142 22.92 -27.32 42.47
CA GLU A 142 24.02 -27.33 43.44
C GLU A 142 24.22 -28.69 44.13
N ASP A 143 24.15 -29.78 43.36
CA ASP A 143 24.22 -31.14 43.89
C ASP A 143 25.55 -31.35 44.69
N PRO A 144 25.50 -31.85 45.93
CA PRO A 144 26.70 -32.12 46.72
C PRO A 144 27.72 -33.04 46.04
N SER A 145 27.27 -33.92 45.14
CA SER A 145 28.13 -34.86 44.39
C SER A 145 29.13 -34.19 43.47
N ILE A 146 28.89 -32.92 43.07
CA ILE A 146 29.77 -32.15 42.19
C ILE A 146 30.55 -31.06 42.92
N ALA A 147 30.73 -31.20 44.24
CA ALA A 147 31.28 -30.14 45.07
C ALA A 147 32.68 -29.65 44.66
N ASN A 148 33.51 -30.52 44.06
CA ASN A 148 34.83 -30.18 43.55
C ASN A 148 34.91 -30.39 42.02
N LEU A 149 34.80 -29.29 41.27
CA LEU A 149 34.85 -29.35 39.80
C LEU A 149 36.23 -29.74 39.27
N ASP A 150 37.30 -29.38 39.97
CA ASP A 150 38.68 -29.63 39.53
C ASP A 150 39.02 -31.12 39.54
N GLU A 151 38.34 -31.91 40.39
CA GLU A 151 38.47 -33.37 40.42
C GLU A 151 37.59 -34.07 39.38
N ILE A 152 36.41 -33.50 39.09
CA ILE A 152 35.40 -34.16 38.25
C ILE A 152 35.63 -33.89 36.77
N LEU A 153 35.97 -32.65 36.38
CA LEU A 153 36.16 -32.27 34.99
C LEU A 153 37.21 -33.13 34.25
N PRO A 154 38.36 -33.51 34.84
CA PRO A 154 39.31 -34.43 34.19
C PRO A 154 38.72 -35.83 33.93
N THR A 155 37.83 -36.32 34.80
CA THR A 155 37.21 -37.65 34.64
C THR A 155 36.17 -37.72 33.52
N MET A 156 35.72 -36.56 33.03
CA MET A 156 34.71 -36.44 31.98
C MET A 156 35.31 -36.36 30.56
N ILE A 157 36.64 -36.34 30.43
CA ILE A 157 37.32 -36.32 29.12
C ILE A 157 37.04 -37.63 28.39
N ASN A 158 36.43 -37.51 27.21
CA ASN A 158 36.09 -38.64 26.36
C ASN A 158 36.26 -38.26 24.88
N PRO A 159 37.40 -38.63 24.25
CA PRO A 159 37.65 -38.34 22.84
C PRO A 159 36.63 -38.97 21.88
N GLU A 160 36.09 -40.15 22.19
CA GLU A 160 35.09 -40.83 21.34
C GLU A 160 33.77 -40.05 21.26
N LYS A 161 33.44 -39.29 22.30
CA LYS A 161 32.29 -38.37 22.33
C LYS A 161 32.64 -36.95 21.88
N GLY A 162 33.86 -36.71 21.38
CA GLY A 162 34.32 -35.36 21.01
C GLY A 162 34.40 -34.40 22.19
N LEU A 163 34.72 -34.91 23.38
CA LEU A 163 34.97 -34.19 24.64
C LEU A 163 36.46 -34.31 25.00
N GLU A 164 37.33 -33.75 24.15
CA GLU A 164 38.78 -33.92 24.24
C GLU A 164 39.45 -33.05 25.30
N THR A 165 38.80 -31.94 25.70
CA THR A 165 39.34 -30.97 26.65
C THR A 165 38.30 -30.56 27.69
N ILE A 166 38.77 -30.12 28.86
CA ILE A 166 37.92 -29.54 29.92
C ILE A 166 37.15 -28.32 29.39
N GLU A 167 37.75 -27.55 28.48
CA GLU A 167 37.11 -26.41 27.82
C GLU A 167 35.90 -26.86 27.00
N LYS A 168 36.03 -27.88 26.15
CA LYS A 168 34.91 -28.42 25.35
C LYS A 168 33.78 -28.95 26.24
N ILE A 169 34.10 -29.55 27.38
CA ILE A 169 33.12 -30.01 28.37
C ILE A 169 32.39 -28.81 28.98
N THR A 170 33.16 -27.81 29.43
CA THR A 170 32.64 -26.59 30.03
C THR A 170 31.76 -25.80 29.06
N GLU A 171 32.17 -25.67 27.80
CA GLU A 171 31.38 -25.06 26.73
C GLU A 171 30.05 -25.78 26.50
N GLY A 172 30.07 -27.11 26.42
CA GLY A 172 28.84 -27.90 26.25
C GLY A 172 27.88 -27.74 27.43
N VAL A 173 28.40 -27.71 28.66
CA VAL A 173 27.62 -27.45 29.88
C VAL A 173 27.04 -26.03 29.88
N VAL A 174 27.86 -25.03 29.53
CA VAL A 174 27.44 -23.63 29.39
C VAL A 174 26.32 -23.50 28.36
N GLN A 175 26.37 -24.23 27.24
CA GLN A 175 25.29 -24.24 26.23
C GLN A 175 23.98 -24.81 26.79
N ILE A 176 24.05 -25.90 27.56
CA ILE A 176 22.86 -26.50 28.20
C ILE A 176 22.25 -25.53 29.22
N LEU A 177 23.08 -24.93 30.07
CA LEU A 177 22.64 -23.95 31.06
C LEU A 177 22.12 -22.67 30.40
N ALA A 178 22.73 -22.21 29.32
CA ALA A 178 22.29 -21.04 28.56
C ALA A 178 20.89 -21.23 27.98
N GLU A 179 20.60 -22.41 27.43
CA GLU A 179 19.26 -22.74 26.95
C GLU A 179 18.25 -22.70 28.10
N LYS A 180 18.57 -23.34 29.25
CA LYS A 180 17.72 -23.32 30.45
C LYS A 180 17.44 -21.89 30.93
N LEU A 181 18.48 -21.05 31.03
CA LEU A 181 18.36 -19.64 31.43
C LEU A 181 17.51 -18.83 30.45
N SER A 182 17.68 -19.05 29.14
CA SER A 182 16.95 -18.32 28.09
C SER A 182 15.45 -18.64 28.05
N GLU A 183 15.03 -19.74 28.68
CA GLU A 183 13.63 -20.14 28.78
C GLU A 183 12.96 -19.61 30.07
N ILE A 184 13.72 -19.04 31.01
CA ILE A 184 13.17 -18.50 32.26
C ILE A 184 12.34 -17.25 31.95
N PRO A 185 11.05 -17.21 32.33
CA PRO A 185 10.17 -16.10 31.96
C PRO A 185 10.63 -14.72 32.43
N ASP A 186 11.23 -14.63 33.61
CA ASP A 186 11.70 -13.37 34.20
C ASP A 186 12.97 -12.86 33.54
N VAL A 187 13.90 -13.76 33.20
CA VAL A 187 15.09 -13.44 32.40
C VAL A 187 14.68 -12.91 31.02
N ARG A 188 13.75 -13.61 30.33
CA ARG A 188 13.23 -13.17 29.03
C ARG A 188 12.55 -11.80 29.12
N ALA A 189 11.74 -11.58 30.14
CA ALA A 189 11.06 -10.31 30.36
C ALA A 189 12.04 -9.16 30.61
N SER A 190 13.06 -9.38 31.44
CA SER A 190 14.12 -8.42 31.74
C SER A 190 14.84 -7.97 30.45
N VAL A 191 15.39 -8.93 29.71
CA VAL A 191 16.12 -8.65 28.46
C VAL A 191 15.22 -8.01 27.39
N ARG A 192 13.95 -8.41 27.31
CA ARG A 192 12.97 -7.79 26.41
C ARG A 192 12.73 -6.31 26.76
N ASN A 193 12.62 -6.00 28.05
CA ASN A 193 12.42 -4.62 28.50
C ASN A 193 13.65 -3.78 28.19
N ASP A 194 14.87 -4.31 28.43
CA ASP A 194 16.10 -3.60 28.10
C ASP A 194 16.20 -3.25 26.60
N LEU A 195 15.86 -4.20 25.73
CA LEU A 195 15.77 -3.93 24.29
C LEU A 195 14.78 -2.80 24.00
N TRP A 196 13.55 -2.89 24.51
CA TRP A 196 12.52 -1.89 24.22
C TRP A 196 12.81 -0.51 24.80
N ASP A 197 13.40 -0.44 25.98
CA ASP A 197 13.58 0.80 26.74
C ASP A 197 14.81 1.57 26.31
N PHE A 198 15.90 0.85 25.99
CA PHE A 198 17.19 1.44 25.71
C PHE A 198 17.71 1.16 24.30
N GLY A 199 17.01 0.34 23.51
CA GLY A 199 17.41 0.03 22.16
C GLY A 199 17.12 1.12 21.13
N ASN A 200 17.98 1.18 20.13
CA ASN A 200 17.86 2.06 18.98
C ASN A 200 17.73 1.25 17.69
N LEU A 201 16.87 1.74 16.78
CA LEU A 201 16.82 1.28 15.40
C LEU A 201 17.89 2.03 14.61
N ARG A 202 18.93 1.33 14.17
CA ARG A 202 20.03 1.87 13.36
C ARG A 202 19.85 1.43 11.91
N VAL A 203 19.84 2.39 11.01
CA VAL A 203 19.66 2.14 9.57
C VAL A 203 20.83 2.73 8.80
N SER A 204 21.37 1.94 7.88
CA SER A 204 22.46 2.36 6.99
C SER A 204 22.20 1.96 5.55
N LYS A 205 22.82 2.67 4.61
CA LYS A 205 22.74 2.36 3.18
C LYS A 205 23.52 1.09 2.82
N THR A 206 23.05 0.37 1.80
CA THR A 206 23.83 -0.70 1.14
C THR A 206 24.52 -0.19 -0.13
N ASN A 207 25.32 -1.05 -0.75
CA ASN A 207 25.96 -0.75 -2.04
C ASN A 207 24.98 -0.74 -3.23
N LYS A 208 23.73 -1.23 -3.06
CA LYS A 208 22.72 -1.39 -4.12
C LYS A 208 21.85 -0.14 -4.37
N VAL A 209 22.11 0.96 -3.67
CA VAL A 209 21.30 2.20 -3.66
C VAL A 209 21.31 2.99 -4.99
N ARG A 210 22.03 2.54 -6.03
CA ARG A 210 22.20 3.28 -7.29
C ARG A 210 20.89 3.45 -8.10
N ASP A 211 19.83 2.74 -7.72
CA ASP A 211 18.51 2.85 -8.34
C ASP A 211 17.81 4.16 -7.92
N LYS A 212 17.00 4.74 -8.82
CA LYS A 212 16.23 5.97 -8.56
C LYS A 212 15.40 5.87 -7.26
N HIS A 213 14.75 4.72 -7.05
CA HIS A 213 13.99 4.42 -5.83
C HIS A 213 14.85 4.27 -4.56
N GLY A 214 16.11 3.86 -4.70
CA GLY A 214 17.05 3.81 -3.57
C GLY A 214 17.47 5.22 -3.12
N LEU A 215 17.57 6.16 -4.06
CA LEU A 215 17.92 7.56 -3.78
C LEU A 215 16.79 8.36 -3.11
N GLU A 216 15.55 7.89 -3.17
CA GLU A 216 14.41 8.48 -2.44
C GLU A 216 14.55 8.25 -0.92
N LEU A 217 15.31 7.24 -0.49
CA LEU A 217 15.52 6.85 0.91
C LEU A 217 16.74 7.52 1.56
N LYS A 218 17.23 8.63 1.00
CA LYS A 218 18.43 9.35 1.48
C LYS A 218 18.37 9.70 2.97
N GLU A 219 17.19 10.06 3.47
CA GLU A 219 16.98 10.40 4.89
C GLU A 219 17.32 9.23 5.82
N PHE A 220 17.27 7.98 5.34
CA PHE A 220 17.52 6.77 6.13
C PHE A 220 18.95 6.24 6.02
N PHE A 221 19.84 6.86 5.23
CA PHE A 221 21.20 6.34 5.01
C PHE A 221 22.09 6.39 6.25
N SER A 222 21.76 7.25 7.20
CA SER A 222 22.42 7.36 8.50
C SER A 222 21.39 7.74 9.57
N TYR A 223 20.43 6.84 9.79
CA TYR A 223 19.31 7.06 10.70
C TYR A 223 19.48 6.25 11.98
N VAL A 224 19.23 6.89 13.12
CA VAL A 224 19.22 6.26 14.44
C VAL A 224 18.05 6.86 15.23
N GLU A 225 17.16 6.01 15.74
CA GLU A 225 16.02 6.47 16.56
C GLU A 225 15.72 5.46 17.68
N PRO A 226 15.42 5.91 18.91
CA PRO A 226 15.02 5.01 20.00
C PRO A 226 13.77 4.21 19.64
N LEU A 227 13.73 2.91 19.97
CA LEU A 227 12.65 2.00 19.55
C LEU A 227 11.25 2.45 20.00
N ARG A 228 11.14 3.09 21.16
CA ARG A 228 9.87 3.64 21.67
C ARG A 228 9.31 4.76 20.80
N ASN A 229 10.17 5.47 20.10
CA ASN A 229 9.82 6.70 19.37
C ASN A 229 9.63 6.46 17.87
N VAL A 230 10.12 5.32 17.35
CA VAL A 230 10.06 4.98 15.92
C VAL A 230 8.64 5.14 15.38
N GLN A 231 8.49 6.11 14.48
CA GLN A 231 7.22 6.42 13.85
C GLN A 231 6.80 5.32 12.86
N ALA A 232 5.51 4.99 12.87
CA ALA A 232 4.92 3.96 12.00
C ALA A 232 5.25 4.14 10.51
N ARG A 233 5.10 5.37 9.99
CA ARG A 233 5.41 5.71 8.60
C ARG A 233 6.87 5.41 8.26
N LYS A 234 7.81 5.93 9.05
CA LYS A 234 9.24 5.73 8.85
C LYS A 234 9.60 4.25 8.87
N TYR A 235 9.04 3.51 9.83
CA TYR A 235 9.29 2.07 9.94
C TYR A 235 8.89 1.30 8.67
N LEU A 236 7.74 1.62 8.07
CA LEU A 236 7.30 0.96 6.83
C LEU A 236 8.13 1.38 5.61
N GLN A 237 8.57 2.64 5.51
CA GLN A 237 9.49 3.10 4.46
C GLN A 237 10.86 2.39 4.58
N ILE A 238 11.40 2.32 5.81
CA ILE A 238 12.63 1.58 6.11
C ILE A 238 12.47 0.10 5.72
N GLY A 239 11.37 -0.55 6.12
CA GLY A 239 11.11 -1.95 5.79
C GLY A 239 10.99 -2.21 4.28
N LYS A 240 10.41 -1.28 3.51
CA LYS A 240 10.41 -1.35 2.04
C LYS A 240 11.83 -1.25 1.48
N GLY A 241 12.64 -0.33 1.99
CA GLY A 241 14.04 -0.17 1.60
C GLY A 241 14.89 -1.39 1.92
N GLU A 242 14.67 -2.01 3.08
CA GLU A 242 15.33 -3.25 3.50
C GLU A 242 14.94 -4.42 2.60
N LYS A 243 13.64 -4.62 2.33
CA LYS A 243 13.11 -5.67 1.45
C LYS A 243 13.68 -5.57 0.02
N ASN A 244 13.86 -4.35 -0.47
CA ASN A 244 14.48 -4.09 -1.78
C ASN A 244 16.02 -4.14 -1.75
N GLY A 245 16.62 -4.31 -0.56
CA GLY A 245 18.06 -4.43 -0.38
C GLY A 245 18.82 -3.10 -0.44
N PHE A 246 18.15 -1.95 -0.33
CA PHE A 246 18.75 -0.60 -0.32
C PHE A 246 19.24 -0.19 1.07
N LEU A 247 18.60 -0.70 2.12
CA LEU A 247 18.92 -0.37 3.51
C LEU A 247 19.30 -1.63 4.29
N ASN A 248 20.15 -1.46 5.28
CA ASN A 248 20.46 -2.44 6.31
C ASN A 248 19.92 -1.93 7.64
N VAL A 249 19.19 -2.78 8.37
CA VAL A 249 18.52 -2.44 9.62
C VAL A 249 19.11 -3.27 10.75
N LEU A 250 19.54 -2.60 11.81
CA LEU A 250 20.16 -3.23 12.98
C LEU A 250 19.56 -2.66 14.26
N PHE A 251 19.57 -3.47 15.31
CA PHE A 251 19.25 -3.04 16.67
C PHE A 251 20.54 -2.76 17.43
N ASP A 252 20.62 -1.60 18.05
CA ASP A 252 21.77 -1.13 18.82
C ASP A 252 21.32 -0.86 20.26
N TRP A 253 21.81 -1.68 21.20
CA TRP A 253 21.39 -1.68 22.60
C TRP A 253 22.46 -2.31 23.49
N ASP A 254 22.49 -1.92 24.76
CA ASP A 254 23.53 -2.32 25.71
C ASP A 254 23.32 -3.75 26.21
N LEU A 255 24.02 -4.69 25.58
CA LEU A 255 23.97 -6.12 25.94
C LEU A 255 24.65 -6.41 27.27
N GLU A 256 25.63 -5.62 27.70
CA GLU A 256 26.30 -5.85 28.98
C GLU A 256 25.37 -5.47 30.14
N GLN A 257 24.66 -4.35 30.00
CA GLN A 257 23.60 -3.99 30.94
C GLN A 257 22.46 -5.03 30.92
N ALA A 258 22.06 -5.52 29.75
CA ALA A 258 21.04 -6.55 29.65
C ALA A 258 21.44 -7.87 30.34
N LYS A 259 22.71 -8.28 30.23
CA LYS A 259 23.24 -9.46 30.95
C LYS A 259 23.19 -9.28 32.46
N LYS A 260 23.51 -8.08 32.94
CA LYS A 260 23.43 -7.75 34.37
C LYS A 260 21.98 -7.83 34.88
N ASN A 261 21.06 -7.17 34.18
CA ASN A 261 19.63 -7.16 34.53
C ASN A 261 19.01 -8.56 34.43
N ALA A 262 19.49 -9.39 33.50
CA ALA A 262 19.09 -10.79 33.38
C ALA A 262 19.51 -11.64 34.59
N LEU A 263 20.72 -11.43 35.12
CA LEU A 263 21.19 -12.10 36.34
C LEU A 263 20.41 -11.63 37.58
N GLU A 264 20.10 -10.34 37.68
CA GLU A 264 19.28 -9.80 38.77
C GLU A 264 17.86 -10.37 38.74
N ALA A 265 17.27 -10.50 37.55
CA ALA A 265 15.95 -11.11 37.36
C ALA A 265 15.89 -12.59 37.76
N LEU A 266 17.03 -13.28 37.87
CA LEU A 266 17.10 -14.65 38.37
C LEU A 266 16.96 -14.73 39.91
N VAL A 267 17.36 -13.68 40.63
CA VAL A 267 17.28 -13.59 42.11
C VAL A 267 15.96 -12.98 42.55
N ALA A 268 15.46 -12.01 41.78
CA ALA A 268 14.28 -11.25 42.14
C ALA A 268 13.04 -12.17 42.22
N LYS A 269 12.24 -11.99 43.28
CA LYS A 269 10.86 -12.51 43.30
C LYS A 269 10.12 -11.99 42.06
N PRO A 270 9.16 -12.78 41.51
CA PRO A 270 8.60 -12.57 40.18
C PRO A 270 8.31 -11.10 39.93
N VAL A 271 8.90 -10.55 38.86
CA VAL A 271 8.72 -9.16 38.46
C VAL A 271 7.22 -8.91 38.33
N SER A 272 6.70 -8.03 39.20
CA SER A 272 5.30 -7.60 39.11
C SER A 272 5.06 -7.08 37.71
N GLN A 273 3.99 -7.57 37.07
CA GLN A 273 3.62 -7.34 35.68
C GLN A 273 3.83 -5.87 35.24
N SER A 274 5.02 -5.55 34.71
CA SER A 274 5.23 -4.31 33.98
C SER A 274 4.79 -4.57 32.56
N SER A 275 3.68 -3.94 32.17
CA SER A 275 3.16 -4.01 30.80
C SER A 275 4.14 -3.36 29.84
N PRO A 276 4.71 -4.05 28.83
CA PRO A 276 5.03 -3.38 27.59
C PRO A 276 3.71 -3.26 26.83
N ASN A 277 3.26 -2.02 26.62
CA ASN A 277 1.93 -1.60 26.15
C ASN A 277 0.84 -1.61 27.22
N SER A 278 0.66 -0.46 27.87
CA SER A 278 -0.67 0.13 27.74
C SER A 278 -0.95 0.20 26.24
N GLU A 279 -1.79 -0.68 25.72
CA GLU A 279 -2.54 -0.37 24.50
C GLU A 279 -3.34 0.88 24.82
N GLN A 280 -2.70 2.05 24.81
CA GLN A 280 -3.43 3.26 24.53
C GLN A 280 -4.03 2.99 23.15
N PRO A 281 -5.37 2.98 23.01
CA PRO A 281 -5.93 3.11 21.68
C PRO A 281 -5.21 4.29 21.04
N ALA A 282 -4.82 4.16 19.76
CA ALA A 282 -4.39 5.32 18.99
C ALA A 282 -5.32 6.45 19.38
N ALA A 283 -4.75 7.54 19.92
CA ALA A 283 -5.54 8.70 20.31
C ALA A 283 -6.53 8.91 19.17
N ILE A 284 -7.81 8.89 19.49
CA ILE A 284 -8.81 9.33 18.53
C ILE A 284 -8.45 10.79 18.35
N ASP A 285 -7.57 11.08 17.38
CA ASP A 285 -7.27 12.45 16.99
C ASP A 285 -8.61 13.12 16.84
N GLU A 286 -8.81 14.15 17.65
CA GLU A 286 -9.84 15.12 17.41
C GLU A 286 -9.70 15.56 15.95
N LEU A 287 -10.85 15.65 15.30
CA LEU A 287 -11.01 16.13 13.94
C LEU A 287 -10.12 17.35 13.70
N PRO A 288 -9.28 17.40 12.66
CA PRO A 288 -8.65 18.65 12.29
C PRO A 288 -9.77 19.57 11.78
N THR A 289 -10.09 20.58 12.60
CA THR A 289 -10.69 21.80 12.09
C THR A 289 -9.70 22.46 11.14
N SER A 290 -10.27 23.06 10.10
CA SER A 290 -9.60 23.81 9.04
C SER A 290 -8.63 24.88 9.54
N GLU A 291 -7.63 25.13 8.68
CA GLU A 291 -6.80 26.34 8.51
C GLU A 291 -5.32 26.24 8.90
N ASP A 292 -4.50 26.57 7.90
CA ASP A 292 -3.10 26.98 7.99
C ASP A 292 -2.88 28.01 9.10
N GLN A 293 -1.97 27.69 10.03
CA GLN A 293 -1.10 28.69 10.63
C GLN A 293 0.32 28.13 10.78
N PRO A 294 1.36 28.94 10.54
CA PRO A 294 2.75 28.52 10.70
C PRO A 294 3.00 28.23 12.18
N SER A 295 3.49 27.03 12.47
CA SER A 295 3.91 26.61 13.80
C SER A 295 5.09 27.46 14.27
N GLU A 296 4.81 28.41 15.15
CA GLU A 296 5.83 28.96 16.06
C GLU A 296 6.45 27.81 16.85
N VAL A 297 7.78 27.79 16.86
CA VAL A 297 8.60 26.84 17.60
C VAL A 297 8.42 27.12 19.09
N VAL A 298 7.38 26.55 19.70
CA VAL A 298 7.29 26.45 21.15
C VAL A 298 8.21 25.31 21.55
N ALA A 299 9.35 25.69 22.16
CA ALA A 299 10.30 24.77 22.75
C ALA A 299 9.55 23.74 23.62
N ALA A 300 9.85 22.46 23.40
CA ALA A 300 9.35 21.38 24.22
C ALA A 300 9.60 21.72 25.70
N PRO A 301 8.59 21.57 26.59
CA PRO A 301 8.85 21.70 28.01
C PRO A 301 9.90 20.67 28.37
N GLU A 302 11.00 21.15 28.93
CA GLU A 302 12.07 20.36 29.51
C GLU A 302 11.42 19.34 30.46
N VAL A 303 11.38 18.08 30.04
CA VAL A 303 10.83 16.99 30.84
C VAL A 303 11.74 16.88 32.05
N ALA A 304 11.27 17.40 33.18
CA ALA A 304 11.95 17.24 34.46
C ALA A 304 12.30 15.75 34.62
N PRO A 305 13.56 15.41 34.93
CA PRO A 305 13.97 14.02 35.10
C PRO A 305 13.04 13.38 36.13
N ALA A 306 12.46 12.23 35.75
CA ALA A 306 11.65 11.44 36.66
C ALA A 306 12.43 11.25 37.97
N PRO A 307 11.79 11.40 39.14
CA PRO A 307 12.47 11.26 40.41
C PRO A 307 13.15 9.89 40.46
N GLU A 308 14.47 9.88 40.62
CA GLU A 308 15.25 8.68 40.89
C GLU A 308 14.70 8.03 42.17
N VAL A 309 13.79 7.06 42.00
CA VAL A 309 13.47 6.11 43.05
C VAL A 309 14.73 5.27 43.22
N LYS A 310 15.52 5.57 44.26
CA LYS A 310 16.66 4.75 44.67
C LYS A 310 16.16 3.33 44.89
N ALA A 311 16.38 2.46 43.90
CA ALA A 311 16.11 1.04 44.00
C ALA A 311 16.92 0.50 45.18
N GLU A 312 16.25 -0.21 46.09
CA GLU A 312 16.95 -0.98 47.11
C GLU A 312 17.96 -1.91 46.41
N PRO A 313 19.20 -2.04 46.91
CA PRO A 313 20.22 -2.86 46.27
C PRO A 313 19.72 -4.30 46.16
N VAL A 314 19.52 -4.77 44.93
CA VAL A 314 19.15 -6.16 44.66
C VAL A 314 20.27 -7.05 45.24
N PRO A 315 19.94 -8.07 46.06
CA PRO A 315 20.96 -8.96 46.61
C PRO A 315 21.76 -9.60 45.48
N ALA A 316 23.09 -9.63 45.64
CA ALA A 316 23.98 -10.23 44.65
C ALA A 316 23.60 -11.70 44.41
N TYR A 317 23.62 -12.16 43.16
CA TYR A 317 23.33 -13.55 42.81
C TYR A 317 24.32 -14.49 43.50
N THR A 318 23.86 -15.23 44.50
CA THR A 318 24.66 -16.20 45.27
C THR A 318 24.38 -17.62 44.77
N HIS A 319 25.23 -18.12 43.89
CA HIS A 319 25.24 -19.51 43.45
C HIS A 319 26.64 -20.07 43.59
N LYS A 320 26.78 -21.33 44.00
CA LYS A 320 28.08 -21.98 44.22
C LYS A 320 28.99 -21.91 43.00
N TYR A 321 28.40 -21.98 41.81
CA TYR A 321 29.09 -21.93 40.51
C TYR A 321 28.84 -20.61 39.75
N VAL A 322 28.86 -19.48 40.45
CA VAL A 322 28.44 -18.17 39.92
C VAL A 322 29.12 -17.79 38.59
N GLU A 323 30.40 -18.08 38.42
CA GLU A 323 31.15 -17.72 37.21
C GLU A 323 30.72 -18.53 35.98
N LEU A 324 30.36 -19.81 36.16
CA LEU A 324 29.79 -20.62 35.08
C LEU A 324 28.39 -20.13 34.71
N ILE A 325 27.57 -19.75 35.69
CA ILE A 325 26.24 -19.18 35.44
C ILE A 325 26.33 -17.84 34.71
N LYS A 326 27.28 -16.97 35.07
CA LYS A 326 27.53 -15.71 34.34
C LYS A 326 27.92 -15.96 32.88
N LYS A 327 28.81 -16.94 32.63
CA LYS A 327 29.18 -17.35 31.25
C LYS A 327 27.96 -17.90 30.49
N ALA A 328 27.17 -18.75 31.12
CA ALA A 328 25.93 -19.28 30.55
C ALA A 328 24.91 -18.17 30.27
N MET A 329 24.77 -17.18 31.15
CA MET A 329 23.90 -16.03 30.91
C MET A 329 24.37 -15.18 29.73
N SER A 330 25.69 -14.96 29.58
CA SER A 330 26.21 -14.25 28.40
C SER A 330 25.85 -15.01 27.12
N VAL A 331 26.07 -16.33 27.08
CA VAL A 331 25.68 -17.15 25.91
C VAL A 331 24.17 -17.12 25.69
N ALA A 332 23.37 -17.17 26.75
CA ALA A 332 21.91 -17.08 26.67
C ALA A 332 21.46 -15.76 26.05
N VAL A 333 22.00 -14.63 26.52
CA VAL A 333 21.67 -13.30 26.01
C VAL A 333 22.15 -13.13 24.57
N ASP A 334 23.43 -13.39 24.31
CA ASP A 334 24.08 -13.08 23.04
C ASP A 334 23.61 -13.97 21.88
N GLN A 335 23.46 -15.28 22.13
CA GLN A 335 23.23 -16.26 21.07
C GLN A 335 21.77 -16.71 20.95
N ILE A 336 20.99 -16.60 22.02
CA ILE A 336 19.60 -17.09 22.05
C ILE A 336 18.59 -15.94 22.15
N LEU A 337 18.67 -15.14 23.23
CA LEU A 337 17.66 -14.12 23.52
C LEU A 337 17.73 -12.95 22.55
N LYS A 338 18.91 -12.39 22.29
CA LYS A 338 19.08 -11.29 21.34
C LYS A 338 18.39 -11.55 19.99
N PRO A 339 18.70 -12.61 19.23
CA PRO A 339 18.07 -12.82 17.92
C PRO A 339 16.58 -13.17 18.02
N VAL A 340 16.11 -13.77 19.13
CA VAL A 340 14.69 -14.06 19.32
C VAL A 340 13.90 -12.78 19.63
N LEU A 341 14.42 -11.94 20.53
CA LEU A 341 13.76 -10.73 21.00
C LEU A 341 13.85 -9.59 19.96
N GLU A 342 14.93 -9.50 19.19
CA GLU A 342 14.99 -8.59 18.04
C GLU A 342 13.94 -8.96 16.98
N ARG A 343 13.74 -10.24 16.67
CA ARG A 343 12.64 -10.68 15.79
C ARG A 343 11.26 -10.40 16.38
N GLU A 344 11.11 -10.57 17.68
CA GLU A 344 9.89 -10.20 18.39
C GLU A 344 9.61 -8.69 18.25
N CYS A 345 10.64 -7.85 18.43
CA CYS A 345 10.58 -6.40 18.26
C CYS A 345 10.23 -5.99 16.83
N VAL A 346 10.88 -6.59 15.82
CA VAL A 346 10.55 -6.38 14.40
C VAL A 346 9.08 -6.68 14.13
N ARG A 347 8.58 -7.82 14.62
CA ARG A 347 7.17 -8.17 14.47
C ARG A 347 6.30 -7.08 15.08
N ASP A 348 6.50 -6.76 16.35
CA ASP A 348 5.65 -5.84 17.09
C ASP A 348 5.67 -4.40 16.52
N LEU A 349 6.84 -3.90 16.09
CA LEU A 349 6.94 -2.63 15.35
C LEU A 349 6.18 -2.70 14.03
N GLY A 350 6.33 -3.79 13.28
CA GLY A 350 5.62 -4.01 12.03
C GLY A 350 4.10 -4.08 12.20
N GLU A 351 3.61 -4.73 13.25
CA GLU A 351 2.16 -4.79 13.56
C GLU A 351 1.63 -3.41 13.93
N ARG A 352 2.28 -2.71 14.88
CA ARG A 352 1.93 -1.33 15.26
C ARG A 352 1.92 -0.38 14.07
N ALA A 353 2.96 -0.45 13.23
CA ALA A 353 3.09 0.41 12.08
C ALA A 353 2.02 0.12 11.02
N SER A 354 1.74 -1.17 10.77
CA SER A 354 0.71 -1.58 9.80
C SER A 354 -0.71 -1.23 10.26
N GLU A 355 -1.03 -1.41 11.54
CA GLU A 355 -2.33 -1.01 12.11
C GLU A 355 -2.54 0.51 11.97
N HIS A 356 -1.54 1.31 12.32
CA HIS A 356 -1.59 2.76 12.20
C HIS A 356 -1.78 3.20 10.73
N ALA A 357 -0.98 2.64 9.82
CA ALA A 357 -1.08 2.93 8.39
C ALA A 357 -2.44 2.53 7.79
N ALA A 358 -2.96 1.36 8.17
CA ALA A 358 -4.30 0.93 7.77
C ALA A 358 -5.38 1.91 8.26
N GLY A 359 -5.23 2.44 9.47
CA GLY A 359 -6.12 3.48 10.01
C GLY A 359 -6.08 4.79 9.20
N LEU A 360 -4.91 5.23 8.76
CA LEU A 360 -4.78 6.42 7.90
C LEU A 360 -5.44 6.20 6.54
N LEU A 361 -5.18 5.06 5.89
CA LEU A 361 -5.80 4.71 4.60
C LEU A 361 -7.31 4.56 4.71
N ALA A 362 -7.80 4.00 5.83
CA ALA A 362 -9.22 3.94 6.16
C ALA A 362 -9.86 5.33 6.27
N ARG A 363 -9.17 6.32 6.87
CA ARG A 363 -9.64 7.72 6.91
C ARG A 363 -9.70 8.35 5.51
N PHE A 364 -8.67 8.16 4.68
CA PHE A 364 -8.71 8.63 3.29
C PHE A 364 -9.87 8.02 2.50
N TYR A 365 -10.09 6.72 2.68
CA TYR A 365 -11.21 6.04 2.04
C TYR A 365 -12.57 6.58 2.51
N HIS A 366 -12.74 6.76 3.83
CA HIS A 366 -13.94 7.35 4.41
C HIS A 366 -14.26 8.71 3.75
N ASN A 367 -13.29 9.62 3.70
CA ASN A 367 -13.48 10.97 3.16
C ASN A 367 -13.91 10.96 1.69
N ARG A 368 -13.47 9.97 0.91
CA ARG A 368 -13.89 9.80 -0.49
C ARG A 368 -15.32 9.29 -0.61
N LEU A 369 -15.72 8.37 0.27
CA LEU A 369 -17.07 7.82 0.27
C LEU A 369 -18.13 8.86 0.70
N VAL A 370 -17.79 9.71 1.67
CA VAL A 370 -18.73 10.71 2.22
C VAL A 370 -18.64 12.07 1.54
N ALA A 371 -17.92 12.17 0.42
CA ALA A 371 -17.86 13.39 -0.36
C ALA A 371 -19.28 13.82 -0.80
N ASN A 372 -19.54 15.12 -0.78
CA ASN A 372 -20.88 15.67 -1.04
C ASN A 372 -21.34 15.29 -2.45
N PRO A 373 -22.47 14.58 -2.60
CA PRO A 373 -23.00 14.22 -3.90
C PRO A 373 -23.55 15.47 -4.62
N ALA A 374 -23.27 15.60 -5.92
CA ALA A 374 -23.91 16.62 -6.74
C ALA A 374 -25.41 16.34 -6.96
N GLY A 375 -25.85 15.10 -6.72
CA GLY A 375 -27.24 14.68 -6.84
C GLY A 375 -27.60 14.20 -8.25
N PRO A 376 -28.91 14.01 -8.52
CA PRO A 376 -29.40 13.48 -9.79
C PRO A 376 -29.42 14.58 -10.85
N ILE A 377 -28.24 14.98 -11.32
CA ILE A 377 -28.05 15.99 -12.37
C ILE A 377 -27.39 15.35 -13.60
N LYS A 378 -27.60 15.93 -14.79
CA LYS A 378 -26.85 15.52 -15.98
C LYS A 378 -25.40 15.97 -15.88
N ILE A 379 -24.48 15.12 -16.28
CA ILE A 379 -23.04 15.39 -16.19
C ILE A 379 -22.36 15.03 -17.50
N LEU A 380 -21.48 15.91 -17.95
CA LEU A 380 -20.46 15.58 -18.95
C LEU A 380 -19.19 15.21 -18.18
N ALA A 381 -18.78 13.95 -18.25
CA ALA A 381 -17.59 13.44 -17.61
C ALA A 381 -16.43 13.35 -18.59
N ILE A 382 -15.25 13.71 -18.13
CA ILE A 382 -14.01 13.72 -18.91
C ILE A 382 -12.98 12.88 -18.19
N ASP A 383 -12.49 11.85 -18.87
CA ASP A 383 -11.28 11.09 -18.54
C ASP A 383 -10.14 11.60 -19.44
N PRO A 384 -9.23 12.46 -18.92
CA PRO A 384 -8.17 13.08 -19.67
C PRO A 384 -7.15 12.10 -20.25
N GLY A 385 -6.57 12.46 -21.38
CA GLY A 385 -5.48 11.69 -21.96
C GLY A 385 -4.72 12.46 -23.04
N PHE A 386 -3.42 12.15 -23.15
CA PHE A 386 -2.55 12.66 -24.20
C PHE A 386 -2.75 11.84 -25.50
N ARG A 387 -1.89 10.83 -25.71
CA ARG A 387 -1.85 10.00 -26.95
C ARG A 387 -3.18 9.36 -27.31
N ASN A 388 -3.91 8.86 -26.30
CA ASN A 388 -5.17 8.12 -26.49
C ASN A 388 -6.41 9.04 -26.46
N GLY A 389 -6.22 10.36 -26.46
CA GLY A 389 -7.30 11.35 -26.35
C GLY A 389 -8.00 11.36 -24.99
N CYS A 390 -8.82 12.39 -24.77
CA CYS A 390 -9.71 12.51 -23.62
C CYS A 390 -11.05 11.84 -23.95
N LYS A 391 -11.55 10.97 -23.07
CA LYS A 391 -12.80 10.23 -23.27
C LYS A 391 -13.90 11.00 -22.58
N ILE A 392 -14.99 11.18 -23.30
CA ILE A 392 -16.13 11.98 -22.88
C ILE A 392 -17.33 11.07 -22.75
N ALA A 393 -18.02 11.15 -21.61
CA ALA A 393 -19.30 10.48 -21.41
C ALA A 393 -20.32 11.49 -20.91
N VAL A 394 -21.49 11.54 -21.53
CA VAL A 394 -22.63 12.30 -21.04
C VAL A 394 -23.57 11.35 -20.36
N ILE A 395 -23.84 11.59 -19.08
CA ILE A 395 -24.79 10.81 -18.28
C ILE A 395 -26.00 11.65 -17.88
N ASN A 396 -27.15 11.00 -17.79
CA ASN A 396 -28.38 11.62 -17.32
C ASN A 396 -28.49 11.59 -15.78
N GLU A 397 -29.60 12.09 -15.25
CA GLU A 397 -29.92 12.19 -13.82
C GLU A 397 -29.91 10.84 -13.07
N GLU A 398 -30.19 9.73 -13.76
CA GLU A 398 -30.10 8.38 -13.18
C GLU A 398 -28.69 7.76 -13.28
N GLY A 399 -27.76 8.43 -13.94
CA GLY A 399 -26.40 7.94 -14.20
C GLY A 399 -26.31 7.00 -15.42
N LYS A 400 -27.31 7.01 -16.31
CA LYS A 400 -27.30 6.27 -17.57
C LYS A 400 -26.51 7.05 -18.62
N LEU A 401 -25.65 6.35 -19.35
CA LEU A 401 -24.95 6.90 -20.53
C LEU A 401 -25.97 7.28 -21.61
N ILE A 402 -25.92 8.53 -22.07
CA ILE A 402 -26.79 9.05 -23.14
C ILE A 402 -26.00 9.51 -24.38
N ASP A 403 -24.72 9.86 -24.24
CA ASP A 403 -23.85 10.23 -25.35
C ASP A 403 -22.37 10.04 -24.98
N HIS A 404 -21.48 9.92 -25.95
CA HIS A 404 -20.04 9.81 -25.70
C HIS A 404 -19.22 10.31 -26.89
N ALA A 405 -17.98 10.72 -26.63
CA ALA A 405 -17.04 11.15 -27.65
C ALA A 405 -15.59 10.89 -27.22
N ILE A 406 -14.67 10.97 -28.17
CA ILE A 406 -13.23 11.01 -27.90
C ILE A 406 -12.67 12.25 -28.58
N ILE A 407 -12.05 13.12 -27.79
CA ILE A 407 -11.43 14.36 -28.26
C ILE A 407 -9.91 14.29 -28.11
N PHE A 408 -9.18 15.05 -28.92
CA PHE A 408 -7.72 15.04 -28.93
C PHE A 408 -7.13 16.45 -28.77
N PRO A 409 -7.41 17.14 -27.64
CA PRO A 409 -7.01 18.53 -27.44
C PRO A 409 -5.50 18.70 -27.26
N HIS A 410 -4.84 17.67 -26.73
CA HIS A 410 -3.43 17.73 -26.32
C HIS A 410 -2.50 17.12 -27.37
N GLN A 411 -1.20 17.37 -27.23
CA GLN A 411 -0.18 16.71 -28.03
C GLN A 411 -0.23 15.18 -27.81
N PRO A 412 0.05 14.36 -28.84
CA PRO A 412 0.65 14.71 -30.14
C PRO A 412 -0.31 15.18 -31.24
N GLN A 413 -1.64 15.10 -31.06
CA GLN A 413 -2.59 15.48 -32.10
C GLN A 413 -2.92 16.97 -32.10
N GLY A 414 -2.98 17.61 -30.92
CA GLY A 414 -3.13 19.06 -30.76
C GLY A 414 -4.42 19.64 -31.38
N LYS A 415 -5.50 18.87 -31.50
CA LYS A 415 -6.77 19.28 -32.13
C LYS A 415 -7.66 20.06 -31.15
N LYS A 416 -7.10 21.12 -30.56
CA LYS A 416 -7.72 21.91 -29.49
C LYS A 416 -9.05 22.54 -29.92
N GLU A 417 -9.07 23.23 -31.05
CA GLU A 417 -10.25 23.97 -31.52
C GLU A 417 -11.44 23.06 -31.78
N LEU A 418 -11.23 21.96 -32.51
CA LEU A 418 -12.27 20.95 -32.72
C LEU A 418 -12.76 20.35 -31.39
N SER A 419 -11.86 20.13 -30.44
CA SER A 419 -12.23 19.58 -29.13
C SER A 419 -13.14 20.51 -28.34
N LEU A 420 -12.90 21.82 -28.38
CA LEU A 420 -13.77 22.82 -27.75
C LEU A 420 -15.16 22.82 -28.37
N LEU A 421 -15.24 22.76 -29.70
CA LEU A 421 -16.53 22.71 -30.41
C LEU A 421 -17.31 21.43 -30.10
N VAL A 422 -16.66 20.27 -30.07
CA VAL A 422 -17.32 19.00 -29.70
C VAL A 422 -17.86 19.04 -28.27
N LEU A 423 -17.10 19.62 -27.32
CA LEU A 423 -17.56 19.79 -25.94
C LEU A 423 -18.76 20.74 -25.87
N GLU A 424 -18.73 21.85 -26.60
CA GLU A 424 -19.84 22.80 -26.67
C GLU A 424 -21.10 22.17 -27.30
N GLU A 425 -20.95 21.40 -28.39
CA GLU A 425 -22.04 20.67 -29.03
C GLU A 425 -22.73 19.74 -28.03
N LEU A 426 -21.97 18.95 -27.27
CA LEU A 426 -22.51 18.06 -26.23
C LEU A 426 -23.19 18.84 -25.10
N ILE A 427 -22.59 19.94 -24.66
CA ILE A 427 -23.14 20.79 -23.60
C ILE A 427 -24.49 21.38 -24.01
N ARG A 428 -24.59 21.93 -25.22
CA ARG A 428 -25.82 22.54 -25.75
C ARG A 428 -26.88 21.48 -26.04
N LYS A 429 -26.51 20.38 -26.69
CA LYS A 429 -27.41 19.28 -27.05
C LYS A 429 -28.09 18.67 -25.82
N HIS A 430 -27.35 18.45 -24.75
CA HIS A 430 -27.85 17.77 -23.55
C HIS A 430 -28.20 18.70 -22.39
N GLN A 431 -27.99 20.02 -22.58
CA GLN A 431 -28.20 21.07 -21.58
C GLN A 431 -27.40 20.79 -20.29
N ILE A 432 -26.09 20.63 -20.44
CA ILE A 432 -25.17 20.30 -19.34
C ILE A 432 -24.70 21.57 -18.64
N SER A 433 -24.91 21.65 -17.33
CA SER A 433 -24.36 22.72 -16.47
C SER A 433 -23.14 22.28 -15.66
N THR A 434 -22.84 20.97 -15.61
CA THR A 434 -21.81 20.42 -14.73
C THR A 434 -20.93 19.41 -15.46
N ILE A 435 -19.63 19.64 -15.36
CA ILE A 435 -18.59 18.80 -15.95
C ILE A 435 -17.82 18.09 -14.82
N ALA A 436 -17.67 16.77 -14.92
CA ALA A 436 -16.79 16.00 -14.03
C ALA A 436 -15.44 15.81 -14.73
N LEU A 437 -14.36 16.30 -14.13
CA LEU A 437 -13.00 16.16 -14.64
C LEU A 437 -12.23 15.18 -13.77
N ASP A 438 -11.76 14.08 -14.35
CA ASP A 438 -10.87 13.15 -13.66
C ASP A 438 -9.52 13.82 -13.32
N ASN A 439 -8.96 13.49 -12.14
CA ASN A 439 -7.71 14.07 -11.61
C ASN A 439 -6.41 13.36 -12.04
N GLY A 440 -6.49 12.44 -12.99
CA GLY A 440 -5.40 11.63 -13.50
C GLY A 440 -4.49 12.35 -14.50
N ASN A 441 -3.85 11.57 -15.36
CA ASN A 441 -2.88 12.06 -16.34
C ASN A 441 -3.52 13.04 -17.34
N ALA A 442 -2.85 14.16 -17.61
CA ALA A 442 -3.35 15.27 -18.47
C ALA A 442 -4.53 16.07 -17.88
N SER A 443 -4.90 15.87 -16.61
CA SER A 443 -5.96 16.64 -15.94
C SER A 443 -5.70 18.15 -15.97
N LYS A 444 -4.52 18.61 -15.55
CA LYS A 444 -4.15 20.05 -15.56
C LYS A 444 -4.25 20.69 -16.96
N ALA A 445 -3.82 19.99 -18.00
CA ALA A 445 -3.92 20.48 -19.38
C ALA A 445 -5.38 20.55 -19.85
N THR A 446 -6.20 19.58 -19.43
CA THR A 446 -7.64 19.55 -19.72
C THR A 446 -8.41 20.59 -18.91
N GLU A 447 -7.96 20.89 -17.69
CA GLU A 447 -8.50 21.98 -16.88
C GLU A 447 -8.35 23.33 -17.58
N ALA A 448 -7.16 23.61 -18.13
CA ALA A 448 -6.92 24.81 -18.93
C ALA A 448 -7.85 24.89 -20.16
N LEU A 449 -8.11 23.76 -20.83
CA LEU A 449 -9.08 23.67 -21.92
C LEU A 449 -10.50 24.01 -21.45
N LEU A 450 -10.92 23.52 -20.28
CA LEU A 450 -12.24 23.77 -19.72
C LEU A 450 -12.44 25.23 -19.30
N TYR A 451 -11.41 25.89 -18.76
CA TYR A 451 -11.48 27.34 -18.49
C TYR A 451 -11.73 28.13 -19.77
N GLU A 452 -11.01 27.80 -20.85
CA GLU A 452 -11.21 28.43 -22.15
C GLU A 452 -12.62 28.17 -22.70
N LEU A 453 -13.11 26.93 -22.62
CA LEU A 453 -14.47 26.57 -23.00
C LEU A 453 -15.50 27.41 -22.26
N ILE A 454 -15.41 27.50 -20.93
CA ILE A 454 -16.36 28.24 -20.10
C ILE A 454 -16.33 29.74 -20.42
N ILE A 455 -15.17 30.30 -20.74
CA ILE A 455 -15.06 31.70 -21.19
C ILE A 455 -15.77 31.87 -22.54
N ARG A 456 -15.53 30.98 -23.51
CA ARG A 456 -16.18 31.03 -24.84
C ARG A 456 -17.70 30.93 -24.72
N LEU A 457 -18.21 30.02 -23.90
CA LEU A 457 -19.66 29.83 -23.70
C LEU A 457 -20.36 31.10 -23.15
N LYS A 458 -19.64 32.01 -22.50
CA LYS A 458 -20.19 33.30 -22.02
C LYS A 458 -20.24 34.38 -23.08
N ASP A 459 -19.47 34.25 -24.17
CA ASP A 459 -19.47 35.21 -25.27
C ASP A 459 -20.39 34.71 -26.39
N PRO A 460 -21.56 35.32 -26.64
CA PRO A 460 -22.48 34.86 -27.69
C PRO A 460 -21.91 34.96 -29.12
N LYS A 461 -20.80 35.68 -29.35
CA LYS A 461 -20.20 35.91 -30.68
C LYS A 461 -19.00 35.02 -31.01
N HIS A 462 -18.56 34.16 -30.09
CA HIS A 462 -17.35 33.36 -30.31
C HIS A 462 -17.45 32.38 -31.51
N LEU A 463 -18.67 32.06 -31.96
CA LEU A 463 -18.91 31.21 -33.14
C LEU A 463 -18.85 31.97 -34.48
N ASP A 464 -18.81 33.30 -34.44
CA ASP A 464 -18.77 34.19 -35.60
C ASP A 464 -17.38 34.80 -35.84
N GLU A 465 -16.45 34.64 -34.89
CA GLU A 465 -15.05 35.00 -35.11
C GLU A 465 -14.41 33.98 -36.06
N ASP A 466 -14.40 34.32 -37.35
CA ASP A 466 -13.60 33.65 -38.36
C ASP A 466 -12.10 33.82 -38.02
N ASN A 467 -11.45 32.71 -37.67
CA ASN A 467 -10.00 32.48 -37.67
C ASN A 467 -9.12 33.75 -37.61
N LYS A 468 -8.88 34.30 -36.41
CA LYS A 468 -7.59 34.97 -36.19
C LYS A 468 -6.50 33.88 -36.25
N GLU A 469 -5.63 34.03 -37.25
CA GLU A 469 -4.49 33.19 -37.60
C GLU A 469 -4.06 32.18 -36.52
N ILE A 470 -4.25 30.89 -36.82
CA ILE A 470 -3.54 29.81 -36.15
C ILE A 470 -2.09 29.89 -36.63
N LEU A 471 -1.25 30.64 -35.92
CA LEU A 471 0.19 30.51 -36.03
C LEU A 471 0.56 29.05 -35.68
N PRO A 472 1.33 28.34 -36.52
CA PRO A 472 1.95 27.10 -36.09
C PRO A 472 2.89 27.46 -34.94
N THR A 473 2.69 26.85 -33.77
CA THR A 473 3.71 26.88 -32.71
C THR A 473 5.00 26.33 -33.31
N GLU A 474 5.98 27.21 -33.48
CA GLU A 474 7.29 26.89 -34.01
C GLU A 474 7.93 25.74 -33.23
N GLU A 475 8.60 24.88 -33.99
CA GLU A 475 9.55 23.88 -33.52
C GLU A 475 10.61 24.58 -32.67
N ALA A 476 10.66 24.28 -31.36
CA ALA A 476 11.82 24.62 -30.56
C ALA A 476 12.98 23.70 -31.00
N SER A 477 13.80 24.23 -31.89
CA SER A 477 15.06 23.64 -32.32
C SER A 477 16.07 23.58 -31.18
N GLU A 478 16.79 22.46 -31.12
CA GLU A 478 18.09 22.34 -30.48
C GLU A 478 19.04 23.48 -30.92
N LYS A 479 19.56 24.25 -29.95
CA LYS A 479 20.97 24.68 -29.86
C LYS A 479 21.21 25.49 -28.58
N GLY A 480 22.28 25.14 -27.87
CA GLY A 480 22.61 25.60 -26.52
C GLY A 480 23.23 27.00 -26.42
N GLY A 481 23.39 27.43 -25.16
CA GLY A 481 24.10 28.64 -24.73
C GLY A 481 23.89 28.95 -23.25
N THR A 482 24.72 28.35 -22.39
CA THR A 482 25.31 28.83 -21.11
C THR A 482 24.59 29.82 -20.16
N ASP A 483 24.48 29.41 -18.89
CA ASP A 483 24.45 30.14 -17.58
C ASP A 483 23.34 31.18 -17.32
N GLU A 484 22.71 31.32 -16.14
CA GLU A 484 23.01 30.92 -14.75
C GLU A 484 21.67 30.94 -13.94
N THR A 485 21.54 30.02 -12.98
CA THR A 485 20.75 30.07 -11.72
C THR A 485 19.25 30.46 -11.71
N VAL A 486 18.35 29.56 -11.29
CA VAL A 486 17.83 29.34 -9.92
C VAL A 486 16.82 28.19 -9.98
N ALA A 487 16.98 27.21 -9.10
CA ALA A 487 16.23 25.97 -9.03
C ALA A 487 14.99 26.08 -8.13
N GLU A 488 13.86 25.51 -8.57
CA GLU A 488 12.96 24.78 -7.66
C GLU A 488 12.17 23.71 -8.43
N SER A 489 12.33 22.46 -7.99
CA SER A 489 11.96 21.24 -8.70
C SER A 489 10.72 20.57 -8.09
N ALA A 490 9.75 20.20 -8.93
CA ALA A 490 8.77 19.15 -8.61
C ALA A 490 8.38 18.40 -9.88
N GLU A 491 9.01 17.25 -10.11
CA GLU A 491 8.78 16.35 -11.24
C GLU A 491 8.20 15.02 -10.72
N ALA A 492 7.07 14.61 -11.26
CA ALA A 492 6.39 13.34 -10.97
C ALA A 492 6.94 12.20 -11.85
N PRO A 493 7.02 10.95 -11.35
CA PRO A 493 7.58 9.85 -12.12
C PRO A 493 6.54 9.18 -13.04
N ALA A 494 6.94 8.91 -14.28
CA ALA A 494 6.21 8.10 -15.24
C ALA A 494 6.27 6.61 -14.87
N ALA A 495 5.13 5.92 -14.98
CA ALA A 495 5.00 4.47 -14.84
C ALA A 495 5.29 3.75 -16.17
N GLU A 496 6.18 2.76 -16.14
CA GLU A 496 6.48 1.88 -17.28
C GLU A 496 5.62 0.61 -17.28
N ALA A 497 5.18 0.22 -18.47
CA ALA A 497 4.39 -0.96 -18.80
C ALA A 497 5.26 -2.23 -18.94
N PRO A 498 4.68 -3.45 -18.84
CA PRO A 498 5.45 -4.69 -18.85
C PRO A 498 5.91 -5.13 -20.25
N ALA A 499 7.02 -5.88 -20.23
CA ALA A 499 7.85 -6.32 -21.33
C ALA A 499 7.14 -7.05 -22.49
N GLN A 500 7.54 -6.71 -23.72
CA GLN A 500 7.37 -7.54 -24.91
C GLN A 500 8.69 -8.22 -25.31
N ILE A 501 8.50 -9.39 -25.93
CA ILE A 501 9.48 -10.42 -26.25
C ILE A 501 10.48 -9.95 -27.33
N SER A 502 11.73 -10.31 -27.08
CA SER A 502 12.96 -10.18 -27.89
C SER A 502 12.85 -10.62 -29.35
N THR A 503 13.41 -9.81 -30.26
CA THR A 503 14.13 -10.28 -31.46
C THR A 503 15.45 -9.50 -31.58
N PRO A 504 16.55 -10.12 -32.04
CA PRO A 504 17.89 -9.62 -31.81
C PRO A 504 18.36 -8.59 -32.84
N VAL A 505 19.06 -7.57 -32.36
CA VAL A 505 19.80 -6.55 -33.13
C VAL A 505 21.21 -7.07 -33.40
N VAL A 506 21.63 -7.02 -34.66
CA VAL A 506 23.03 -7.19 -35.13
C VAL A 506 23.70 -5.80 -35.08
N PRO A 507 24.95 -5.68 -34.60
CA PRO A 507 25.57 -4.37 -34.33
C PRO A 507 26.12 -3.71 -35.60
N GLU A 508 25.90 -2.40 -35.72
CA GLU A 508 26.64 -1.52 -36.61
C GLU A 508 27.99 -1.13 -36.00
N PRO A 509 29.06 -0.99 -36.81
CA PRO A 509 30.33 -0.47 -36.34
C PRO A 509 30.41 1.06 -36.47
N VAL A 510 30.97 1.67 -35.43
CA VAL A 510 31.39 3.07 -35.33
C VAL A 510 32.77 3.23 -35.95
N VAL A 511 32.99 4.20 -36.85
CA VAL A 511 34.27 4.94 -36.93
C VAL A 511 34.05 6.37 -37.45
N SER A 512 34.64 7.33 -36.74
CA SER A 512 34.65 8.78 -36.95
C SER A 512 35.71 9.28 -37.95
N ALA A 513 35.50 10.55 -38.36
CA ALA A 513 36.49 11.63 -38.59
C ALA A 513 36.96 11.97 -40.03
N GLU A 514 36.41 13.09 -40.52
CA GLU A 514 37.01 14.32 -41.09
C GLU A 514 38.05 14.37 -42.26
N ALA A 515 37.64 15.21 -43.24
CA ALA A 515 38.41 16.16 -44.10
C ALA A 515 39.16 15.64 -45.35
N PRO A 516 39.48 16.53 -46.33
CA PRO A 516 38.62 17.47 -47.06
C PRO A 516 38.70 17.28 -48.60
N ALA A 517 37.94 18.10 -49.32
CA ALA A 517 37.79 18.14 -50.77
C ALA A 517 39.11 18.23 -51.56
N ALA A 518 39.19 17.46 -52.66
CA ALA A 518 40.10 17.70 -53.77
C ALA A 518 39.30 17.57 -55.08
N GLU A 519 39.06 18.71 -55.73
CA GLU A 519 38.73 18.78 -57.16
C GLU A 519 39.84 18.11 -57.97
N VAL A 520 39.47 17.15 -58.82
CA VAL A 520 40.34 16.69 -59.90
C VAL A 520 39.50 16.66 -61.18
N SER A 521 39.80 17.61 -62.07
CA SER A 521 39.32 17.68 -63.45
C SER A 521 39.67 16.41 -64.22
N PRO A 522 38.85 15.97 -65.20
CA PRO A 522 39.21 14.82 -66.03
C PRO A 522 40.37 15.21 -66.96
N ALA A 523 41.58 14.75 -66.61
CA ALA A 523 42.72 14.78 -67.50
C ALA A 523 42.53 13.74 -68.63
N GLU A 524 42.78 14.18 -69.85
CA GLU A 524 42.87 13.40 -71.07
C GLU A 524 43.71 12.13 -70.88
N VAL A 525 43.22 11.01 -71.42
CA VAL A 525 44.03 9.81 -71.67
C VAL A 525 44.06 9.58 -73.19
N PRO A 526 45.24 9.32 -73.78
CA PRO A 526 45.56 9.72 -75.15
C PRO A 526 45.27 8.63 -76.19
N SER A 527 45.08 9.08 -77.43
CA SER A 527 45.08 8.22 -78.63
C SER A 527 46.45 7.59 -78.84
N VAL A 528 46.54 6.26 -78.83
CA VAL A 528 47.71 5.53 -79.33
C VAL A 528 47.35 4.92 -80.68
N THR A 529 47.86 5.57 -81.73
CA THR A 529 47.99 5.02 -83.08
C THR A 529 48.97 3.85 -83.05
N ALA A 530 48.55 2.70 -83.60
CA ALA A 530 49.36 1.51 -83.73
C ALA A 530 50.49 1.69 -84.76
N ALA A 531 51.72 1.42 -84.34
CA ALA A 531 52.81 1.01 -85.21
C ALA A 531 53.61 -0.08 -84.46
N ASP A 532 53.84 -1.19 -85.16
CA ASP A 532 54.59 -2.40 -84.79
C ASP A 532 54.04 -3.35 -83.71
N GLY A 533 53.45 -4.44 -84.21
CA GLY A 533 53.66 -5.82 -83.77
C GLY A 533 54.11 -6.07 -82.32
N ALA A 534 53.20 -5.89 -81.36
CA ALA A 534 53.20 -6.60 -80.10
C ALA A 534 51.73 -6.79 -79.65
N GLU A 535 51.30 -8.04 -79.46
CA GLU A 535 50.00 -8.34 -78.84
C GLU A 535 49.95 -7.70 -77.44
N PRO A 536 48.84 -7.05 -77.06
CA PRO A 536 48.74 -6.48 -75.72
C PRO A 536 48.85 -7.60 -74.68
N THR A 537 49.79 -7.45 -73.74
CA THR A 537 50.02 -8.45 -72.69
C THR A 537 48.75 -8.66 -71.85
N ALA A 538 48.54 -9.89 -71.39
CA ALA A 538 47.35 -10.29 -70.63
C ALA A 538 47.09 -9.40 -69.39
N GLU A 539 48.13 -8.80 -68.81
CA GLU A 539 48.03 -7.85 -67.69
C GLU A 539 47.42 -6.50 -68.10
N ALA A 540 47.75 -5.95 -69.28
CA ALA A 540 47.17 -4.69 -69.76
C ALA A 540 45.67 -4.83 -70.07
N LEU A 541 45.28 -5.99 -70.61
CA LEU A 541 43.88 -6.32 -70.93
C LEU A 541 43.06 -6.60 -69.65
N ALA A 542 43.69 -7.19 -68.63
CA ALA A 542 43.09 -7.37 -67.30
C ALA A 542 42.95 -6.05 -66.52
N ALA A 543 43.93 -5.15 -66.61
CA ALA A 543 43.87 -3.82 -66.00
C ALA A 543 42.79 -2.95 -66.64
N ALA A 544 42.66 -2.98 -67.97
CA ALA A 544 41.59 -2.29 -68.69
C ALA A 544 40.20 -2.82 -68.30
N LYS A 545 40.00 -4.15 -68.25
CA LYS A 545 38.74 -4.75 -67.77
C LYS A 545 38.43 -4.40 -66.32
N LYS A 546 39.44 -4.35 -65.44
CA LYS A 546 39.27 -3.97 -64.03
C LYS A 546 38.89 -2.49 -63.88
N ALA A 547 39.47 -1.61 -64.68
CA ALA A 547 39.10 -0.19 -64.74
C ALA A 547 37.68 0.01 -65.28
N GLU A 548 37.29 -0.75 -66.31
CA GLU A 548 35.94 -0.74 -66.88
C GLU A 548 34.88 -1.24 -65.87
N LEU A 549 35.17 -2.32 -65.14
CA LEU A 549 34.31 -2.85 -64.08
C LEU A 549 34.19 -1.89 -62.89
N ALA A 550 35.28 -1.20 -62.53
CA ALA A 550 35.28 -0.17 -61.51
C ALA A 550 34.47 1.06 -61.94
N ALA A 551 34.59 1.50 -63.19
CA ALA A 551 33.78 2.59 -63.76
C ALA A 551 32.29 2.24 -63.78
N LEU A 552 31.94 1.02 -64.20
CA LEU A 552 30.57 0.51 -64.15
C LEU A 552 30.00 0.44 -62.73
N ALA A 553 30.82 0.07 -61.74
CA ALA A 553 30.41 0.05 -60.33
C ALA A 553 30.13 1.45 -59.77
N VAL A 554 30.94 2.45 -60.16
CA VAL A 554 30.71 3.86 -59.80
C VAL A 554 29.42 4.39 -60.43
N ILE A 555 29.18 4.09 -61.72
CA ILE A 555 27.95 4.48 -62.42
C ILE A 555 26.73 3.83 -61.75
N LYS A 556 26.78 2.53 -61.45
CA LYS A 556 25.67 1.82 -60.82
C LYS A 556 25.38 2.31 -59.39
N ARG A 557 26.42 2.72 -58.65
CA ARG A 557 26.27 3.36 -57.34
C ARG A 557 25.61 4.73 -57.45
N ALA A 558 26.04 5.56 -58.40
CA ALA A 558 25.43 6.86 -58.68
C ALA A 558 23.96 6.72 -59.14
N GLU A 559 23.64 5.69 -59.93
CA GLU A 559 22.25 5.36 -60.32
C GLU A 559 21.38 4.95 -59.13
N MET A 560 21.89 4.10 -58.22
CA MET A 560 21.15 3.72 -57.01
C MET A 560 20.97 4.90 -56.04
N GLU A 561 21.99 5.76 -55.89
CA GLU A 561 21.90 6.98 -55.08
C GLU A 561 20.89 7.97 -55.68
N ALA A 562 20.86 8.13 -57.01
CA ALA A 562 19.85 8.93 -57.72
C ALA A 562 18.43 8.35 -57.60
N GLN A 563 18.28 7.02 -57.64
CA GLN A 563 16.98 6.35 -57.41
C GLN A 563 16.50 6.51 -55.97
N ALA A 564 17.41 6.41 -54.99
CA ALA A 564 17.10 6.63 -53.58
C ALA A 564 16.68 8.09 -53.31
N ALA A 565 17.35 9.07 -53.94
CA ALA A 565 17.00 10.48 -53.86
C ALA A 565 15.59 10.75 -54.43
N LYS A 566 15.26 10.22 -55.62
CA LYS A 566 13.92 10.35 -56.21
C LYS A 566 12.84 9.71 -55.32
N LYS A 567 13.10 8.53 -54.77
CA LYS A 567 12.15 7.86 -53.86
C LYS A 567 11.94 8.66 -52.57
N LYS A 568 12.99 9.33 -52.06
CA LYS A 568 12.89 10.22 -50.89
C LYS A 568 12.03 11.45 -51.20
N GLU A 569 12.24 12.08 -52.35
CA GLU A 569 11.42 13.22 -52.83
C GLU A 569 9.96 12.82 -53.04
N GLU A 570 9.69 11.64 -53.62
CA GLU A 570 8.34 11.11 -53.78
C GLU A 570 7.65 10.86 -52.44
N ILE A 571 8.35 10.28 -51.46
CA ILE A 571 7.82 10.05 -50.10
C ILE A 571 7.54 11.40 -49.41
N GLU A 572 8.39 12.39 -49.58
CA GLU A 572 8.23 13.72 -49.00
C GLU A 572 7.05 14.48 -49.64
N ALA A 573 6.90 14.38 -50.96
CA ALA A 573 5.74 14.90 -51.68
C ALA A 573 4.43 14.20 -51.26
N GLN A 574 4.44 12.87 -51.07
CA GLN A 574 3.30 12.13 -50.55
C GLN A 574 2.93 12.54 -49.13
N LYS A 575 3.92 12.72 -48.24
CA LYS A 575 3.69 13.22 -46.86
C LYS A 575 3.11 14.64 -46.87
N LYS A 576 3.57 15.51 -47.75
CA LYS A 576 3.05 16.87 -47.90
C LYS A 576 1.59 16.87 -48.36
N LEU A 577 1.28 16.11 -49.41
CA LEU A 577 -0.09 15.96 -49.91
C LEU A 577 -1.02 15.35 -48.86
N GLU A 578 -0.56 14.34 -48.12
CA GLU A 578 -1.35 13.75 -47.03
C GLU A 578 -1.59 14.74 -45.88
N LYS A 579 -0.60 15.57 -45.55
CA LYS A 579 -0.74 16.64 -44.55
C LYS A 579 -1.78 17.68 -44.99
N GLU A 580 -1.73 18.13 -46.24
CA GLU A 580 -2.70 19.07 -46.82
C GLU A 580 -4.11 18.48 -46.83
N ARG A 581 -4.28 17.21 -47.23
CA ARG A 581 -5.57 16.51 -47.19
C ARG A 581 -6.13 16.43 -45.77
N ARG A 582 -5.31 16.03 -44.79
CA ARG A 582 -5.70 15.97 -43.36
C ARG A 582 -6.09 17.35 -42.83
N GLN A 583 -5.41 18.42 -43.25
CA GLN A 583 -5.73 19.78 -42.85
C GLN A 583 -7.07 20.24 -43.45
N ALA A 584 -7.35 19.92 -44.71
CA ALA A 584 -8.64 20.21 -45.34
C ALA A 584 -9.78 19.42 -44.68
N GLU A 585 -9.59 18.13 -44.39
CA GLU A 585 -10.55 17.30 -43.65
C GLU A 585 -10.82 17.86 -42.24
N TYR A 586 -9.77 18.32 -41.54
CA TYR A 586 -9.91 18.95 -40.23
C TYR A 586 -10.70 20.26 -40.30
N GLN A 587 -10.40 21.14 -41.26
CA GLN A 587 -11.12 22.40 -41.42
C GLN A 587 -12.58 22.17 -41.77
N LYS A 588 -12.86 21.19 -42.63
CA LYS A 588 -14.24 20.77 -42.94
C LYS A 588 -14.96 20.34 -41.67
N LEU A 589 -14.37 19.47 -40.87
CA LEU A 589 -14.98 18.97 -39.64
C LEU A 589 -15.25 20.11 -38.64
N VAL A 590 -14.31 21.05 -38.47
CA VAL A 590 -14.50 22.26 -37.66
C VAL A 590 -15.71 23.08 -38.14
N ASN A 591 -15.81 23.32 -39.44
CA ASN A 591 -16.90 24.10 -40.02
C ASN A 591 -18.26 23.39 -39.87
N ASP A 592 -18.29 22.08 -40.11
CA ASP A 592 -19.49 21.24 -39.96
C ASP A 592 -19.96 21.25 -38.49
N THR A 593 -19.04 21.10 -37.51
CA THR A 593 -19.38 21.18 -36.09
C THR A 593 -19.88 22.57 -35.68
N LYS A 594 -19.24 23.66 -36.16
CA LYS A 594 -19.76 25.03 -35.92
C LYS A 594 -21.16 25.21 -36.47
N ALA A 595 -21.44 24.71 -37.68
CA ALA A 595 -22.77 24.77 -38.28
C ALA A 595 -23.81 24.00 -37.45
N ASN A 596 -23.46 22.80 -36.97
CA ASN A 596 -24.33 22.02 -36.08
C ASN A 596 -24.63 22.76 -34.77
N ILE A 597 -23.62 23.33 -34.12
CA ILE A 597 -23.77 24.09 -32.87
C ILE A 597 -24.76 25.25 -33.04
N LYS A 598 -24.72 25.96 -34.18
CA LYS A 598 -25.65 27.06 -34.49
C LYS A 598 -27.12 26.62 -34.58
N THR A 599 -27.39 25.32 -34.76
CA THR A 599 -28.76 24.76 -34.75
C THR A 599 -29.25 24.33 -33.37
N LEU A 600 -28.35 24.27 -32.37
CA LEU A 600 -28.65 23.85 -31.01
C LEU A 600 -29.08 25.04 -30.13
N PRO A 601 -29.83 24.79 -29.04
CA PRO A 601 -30.11 25.82 -28.04
C PRO A 601 -28.83 26.42 -27.46
N GLU A 602 -28.96 27.60 -26.85
CA GLU A 602 -27.86 28.20 -26.09
C GLU A 602 -27.40 27.28 -24.95
N ALA A 603 -26.11 27.38 -24.61
CA ALA A 603 -25.56 26.66 -23.49
C ALA A 603 -26.11 27.22 -22.17
N PRO A 604 -26.23 26.41 -21.12
CA PRO A 604 -26.59 26.91 -19.80
C PRO A 604 -25.63 28.03 -19.33
N VAL A 605 -26.17 29.06 -18.66
CA VAL A 605 -25.40 30.26 -18.27
C VAL A 605 -24.29 29.97 -17.23
N ASP A 606 -24.46 28.90 -16.45
CA ASP A 606 -23.61 28.59 -15.29
C ASP A 606 -22.90 27.23 -15.45
N VAL A 607 -22.26 27.00 -16.59
CA VAL A 607 -21.43 25.80 -16.80
C VAL A 607 -20.21 25.85 -15.86
N LYS A 608 -20.08 24.81 -15.05
CA LYS A 608 -19.01 24.62 -14.07
C LYS A 608 -18.38 23.25 -14.24
N PHE A 609 -17.14 23.10 -13.77
CA PHE A 609 -16.53 21.79 -13.63
C PHE A 609 -16.09 21.53 -12.20
N ALA A 610 -16.01 20.25 -11.83
CA ALA A 610 -15.47 19.79 -10.57
C ALA A 610 -14.48 18.65 -10.83
N THR A 611 -13.36 18.68 -10.11
CA THR A 611 -12.37 17.62 -10.16
C THR A 611 -12.85 16.42 -9.36
N VAL A 612 -12.70 15.23 -9.93
CA VAL A 612 -13.15 13.95 -9.38
C VAL A 612 -11.97 13.01 -9.32
N ILE A 613 -11.94 12.17 -8.29
CA ILE A 613 -10.90 11.16 -8.14
C ILE A 613 -10.99 10.07 -9.22
N GLU A 614 -9.85 9.74 -9.82
CA GLU A 614 -9.66 8.62 -10.76
C GLU A 614 -9.61 7.26 -10.05
N ALA A 615 -8.87 7.16 -8.94
CA ALA A 615 -8.44 5.88 -8.35
C ALA A 615 -9.55 4.81 -8.34
N GLY A 616 -9.25 3.63 -8.89
CA GLY A 616 -10.22 2.53 -9.02
C GLY A 616 -11.08 2.54 -10.30
N SER A 617 -11.01 3.58 -11.14
CA SER A 617 -11.87 3.72 -12.34
C SER A 617 -11.53 2.67 -13.40
N SER A 618 -10.24 2.42 -13.62
CA SER A 618 -9.74 1.38 -14.53
C SER A 618 -10.12 -0.02 -14.05
N GLU A 619 -10.09 -0.27 -12.74
CA GLU A 619 -10.52 -1.53 -12.12
C GLU A 619 -12.02 -1.75 -12.30
N TYR A 620 -12.85 -0.71 -12.10
CA TYR A 620 -14.28 -0.78 -12.43
C TYR A 620 -14.49 -1.08 -13.92
N ALA A 621 -13.85 -0.31 -14.82
CA ALA A 621 -14.05 -0.40 -16.26
C ALA A 621 -13.63 -1.75 -16.86
N SER A 622 -12.71 -2.46 -16.22
CA SER A 622 -12.25 -3.80 -16.63
C SER A 622 -12.97 -4.95 -15.91
N SER A 623 -13.67 -4.66 -14.82
CA SER A 623 -14.42 -5.64 -14.01
C SER A 623 -15.57 -6.30 -14.77
N ILE A 624 -16.04 -7.44 -14.24
CA ILE A 624 -17.25 -8.12 -14.74
C ILE A 624 -18.46 -7.19 -14.61
N LEU A 625 -18.63 -6.53 -13.46
CA LEU A 625 -19.74 -5.61 -13.20
C LEU A 625 -19.76 -4.44 -14.19
N GLY A 626 -18.62 -3.80 -14.45
CA GLY A 626 -18.54 -2.71 -15.42
C GLY A 626 -18.88 -3.16 -16.84
N LYS A 627 -18.47 -4.37 -17.25
CA LYS A 627 -18.84 -4.97 -18.54
C LYS A 627 -20.33 -5.32 -18.63
N GLU A 628 -20.95 -5.74 -17.54
CA GLU A 628 -22.39 -6.03 -17.49
C GLU A 628 -23.23 -4.76 -17.52
N GLU A 629 -22.84 -3.71 -16.79
CA GLU A 629 -23.57 -2.43 -16.75
C GLU A 629 -23.49 -1.65 -18.06
N LEU A 630 -22.37 -1.78 -18.78
CA LEU A 630 -22.04 -1.02 -19.99
C LEU A 630 -21.41 -1.94 -21.05
N ALA A 631 -22.20 -2.93 -21.49
CA ALA A 631 -21.78 -3.99 -22.40
C ALA A 631 -21.34 -3.47 -23.79
N ASP A 632 -22.05 -2.46 -24.30
CA ASP A 632 -21.80 -1.88 -25.63
C ASP A 632 -20.72 -0.77 -25.62
N SER A 633 -20.13 -0.48 -24.45
CA SER A 633 -19.12 0.57 -24.28
C SER A 633 -17.72 0.00 -24.19
N ASP A 634 -16.74 0.70 -24.79
CA ASP A 634 -15.33 0.39 -24.58
C ASP A 634 -14.85 0.76 -23.17
N VAL A 635 -13.64 0.33 -22.81
CA VAL A 635 -13.06 0.54 -21.48
C VAL A 635 -12.95 2.02 -21.12
N GLY A 636 -12.56 2.89 -22.06
CA GLY A 636 -12.39 4.32 -21.81
C GLY A 636 -13.72 5.04 -21.59
N VAL A 637 -14.77 4.68 -22.34
CA VAL A 637 -16.12 5.19 -22.09
C VAL A 637 -16.63 4.73 -20.72
N ARG A 638 -16.39 3.46 -20.33
CA ARG A 638 -16.75 2.97 -18.99
C ARG A 638 -16.04 3.73 -17.88
N THR A 639 -14.76 4.05 -18.06
CA THR A 639 -14.00 4.91 -17.14
C THR A 639 -14.67 6.27 -17.00
N ALA A 640 -14.92 6.98 -18.10
CA ALA A 640 -15.56 8.30 -18.08
C ALA A 640 -16.97 8.26 -17.44
N VAL A 641 -17.77 7.23 -17.69
CA VAL A 641 -19.07 7.05 -17.02
C VAL A 641 -18.91 6.93 -15.51
N SER A 642 -17.92 6.15 -15.03
CA SER A 642 -17.65 6.04 -13.59
C SER A 642 -17.29 7.40 -12.97
N ILE A 643 -16.51 8.22 -13.67
CA ILE A 643 -16.16 9.57 -13.22
C ILE A 643 -17.39 10.46 -13.07
N GLY A 644 -18.31 10.44 -14.03
CA GLY A 644 -19.58 11.17 -13.92
C GLY A 644 -20.42 10.67 -12.74
N ARG A 645 -20.58 9.35 -12.60
CA ARG A 645 -21.37 8.74 -11.52
C ARG A 645 -20.79 9.02 -10.13
N ARG A 646 -19.47 9.11 -10.00
CA ARG A 646 -18.80 9.52 -8.76
C ARG A 646 -19.20 10.94 -8.35
N LEU A 647 -19.27 11.88 -9.30
CA LEU A 647 -19.71 13.24 -8.97
C LEU A 647 -21.19 13.28 -8.56
N GLN A 648 -22.05 12.49 -9.22
CA GLN A 648 -23.46 12.36 -8.82
C GLN A 648 -23.60 11.80 -7.40
N ASN A 649 -22.91 10.69 -7.12
CA ASN A 649 -22.96 10.01 -5.83
C ASN A 649 -21.68 9.17 -5.58
N PRO A 650 -20.71 9.71 -4.82
CA PRO A 650 -19.43 9.04 -4.58
C PRO A 650 -19.60 7.67 -3.91
N LEU A 651 -20.44 7.57 -2.87
CA LEU A 651 -20.68 6.34 -2.13
C LEU A 651 -21.25 5.23 -3.03
N LYS A 652 -22.26 5.55 -3.86
CA LYS A 652 -22.94 4.57 -4.72
C LYS A 652 -22.03 4.03 -5.83
N GLU A 653 -21.08 4.84 -6.29
CA GLU A 653 -20.16 4.44 -7.36
C GLU A 653 -18.89 3.77 -6.83
N LEU A 654 -18.26 4.31 -5.77
CA LEU A 654 -17.00 3.77 -5.23
C LEU A 654 -17.15 2.41 -4.54
N ILE A 655 -18.34 2.06 -4.05
CA ILE A 655 -18.65 0.74 -3.47
C ILE A 655 -18.54 -0.41 -4.48
N LYS A 656 -18.57 -0.10 -5.78
CA LYS A 656 -18.46 -1.08 -6.87
C LYS A 656 -17.02 -1.57 -7.08
N ILE A 657 -16.05 -0.94 -6.42
CA ILE A 657 -14.61 -1.19 -6.58
C ILE A 657 -14.07 -1.78 -5.28
N ASP A 658 -13.10 -2.69 -5.37
CA ASP A 658 -12.40 -3.17 -4.16
C ASP A 658 -11.70 -1.97 -3.49
N PRO A 659 -11.96 -1.71 -2.20
CA PRO A 659 -11.45 -0.52 -1.53
C PRO A 659 -9.93 -0.44 -1.51
N VAL A 660 -9.22 -1.57 -1.63
CA VAL A 660 -7.75 -1.58 -1.70
C VAL A 660 -7.25 -0.84 -2.94
N HIS A 661 -7.92 -1.00 -4.10
CA HIS A 661 -7.53 -0.30 -5.33
C HIS A 661 -7.77 1.20 -5.23
N ILE A 662 -8.80 1.63 -4.49
CA ILE A 662 -9.07 3.04 -4.27
C ILE A 662 -7.94 3.69 -3.46
N VAL A 663 -7.47 3.04 -2.39
CA VAL A 663 -6.44 3.60 -1.51
C VAL A 663 -5.00 3.31 -1.96
N SER A 664 -4.84 2.51 -3.02
CA SER A 664 -3.54 2.19 -3.60
C SER A 664 -2.82 3.48 -4.05
N GLY A 665 -1.51 3.53 -3.83
CA GLY A 665 -0.66 4.67 -4.24
C GLY A 665 -0.78 5.92 -3.37
N LEU A 666 -1.62 5.95 -2.33
CA LEU A 666 -1.69 7.10 -1.39
C LEU A 666 -0.52 7.18 -0.42
N VAL A 667 0.22 6.08 -0.30
CA VAL A 667 1.40 5.98 0.57
C VAL A 667 2.52 5.32 -0.22
N GLU A 668 3.75 5.72 0.10
CA GLU A 668 4.97 5.22 -0.56
C GLU A 668 5.36 3.80 -0.10
N PHE A 669 4.63 3.22 0.86
CA PHE A 669 4.94 1.96 1.51
C PHE A 669 3.77 0.97 1.43
N GLU A 670 4.08 -0.32 1.47
CA GLU A 670 3.07 -1.38 1.45
C GLU A 670 2.48 -1.60 2.84
N VAL A 671 1.15 -1.70 2.94
CA VAL A 671 0.45 -2.11 4.16
C VAL A 671 -0.06 -3.53 3.97
N GLN A 672 0.21 -4.41 4.95
CA GLN A 672 -0.20 -5.81 4.85
C GLN A 672 -1.73 -5.93 4.82
N HIS A 673 -2.25 -6.74 3.90
CA HIS A 673 -3.70 -6.93 3.71
C HIS A 673 -4.45 -7.36 4.99
N ARG A 674 -3.81 -8.12 5.89
CA ARG A 674 -4.41 -8.55 7.16
C ARG A 674 -4.86 -7.38 8.06
N TYR A 675 -4.23 -6.20 7.92
CA TYR A 675 -4.60 -4.99 8.63
C TYR A 675 -5.44 -4.05 7.78
N LEU A 676 -5.07 -3.89 6.51
CA LEU A 676 -5.72 -2.95 5.60
C LEU A 676 -7.19 -3.34 5.31
N ARG A 677 -7.43 -4.61 4.99
CA ARG A 677 -8.75 -5.08 4.54
C ARG A 677 -9.84 -4.88 5.61
N PRO A 678 -9.66 -5.33 6.87
CA PRO A 678 -10.66 -5.07 7.91
C PRO A 678 -10.91 -3.58 8.16
N ALA A 679 -9.87 -2.74 8.10
CA ALA A 679 -10.00 -1.30 8.31
C ALA A 679 -10.87 -0.63 7.23
N LEU A 680 -10.68 -1.00 5.97
CA LEU A 680 -11.46 -0.49 4.84
C LEU A 680 -12.90 -1.02 4.85
N ASP A 681 -13.09 -2.31 5.13
CA ASP A 681 -14.43 -2.92 5.18
C ASP A 681 -15.27 -2.30 6.34
N ASN A 682 -14.63 -1.98 7.47
CA ASN A 682 -15.28 -1.28 8.59
C ASN A 682 -15.78 0.12 8.18
N VAL A 683 -14.98 0.87 7.42
CA VAL A 683 -15.35 2.20 6.89
C VAL A 683 -16.51 2.07 5.92
N LEU A 684 -16.44 1.11 5.01
CA LEU A 684 -17.49 0.87 4.02
C LEU A 684 -18.82 0.54 4.68
N GLU A 685 -18.82 -0.40 5.64
CA GLU A 685 -20.00 -0.72 6.45
C GLU A 685 -20.57 0.56 7.10
N SER A 686 -19.71 1.37 7.73
CA SER A 686 -20.14 2.59 8.43
C SER A 686 -20.81 3.58 7.46
N CYS A 687 -20.16 3.89 6.34
CA CYS A 687 -20.67 4.85 5.35
C CYS A 687 -22.01 4.43 4.75
N VAL A 688 -22.16 3.16 4.39
CA VAL A 688 -23.39 2.61 3.80
C VAL A 688 -24.54 2.65 4.82
N ASN A 689 -24.28 2.26 6.07
CA ASN A 689 -25.31 2.28 7.11
C ASN A 689 -25.69 3.71 7.54
N VAL A 690 -24.77 4.68 7.48
CA VAL A 690 -25.08 6.09 7.73
C VAL A 690 -25.93 6.65 6.59
N GLY A 691 -25.51 6.47 5.33
CA GLY A 691 -26.25 6.93 4.16
C GLY A 691 -27.63 6.28 4.02
N GLY A 692 -27.77 5.04 4.48
CA GLY A 692 -28.96 4.22 4.24
C GLY A 692 -29.09 3.83 2.77
N ALA A 693 -30.11 3.04 2.46
CA ALA A 693 -30.38 2.60 1.09
C ALA A 693 -31.85 2.67 0.77
N ASP A 694 -32.18 3.14 -0.44
CA ASP A 694 -33.51 3.00 -1.01
C ASP A 694 -33.66 1.55 -1.52
N LEU A 695 -34.56 0.80 -0.88
CA LEU A 695 -34.80 -0.61 -1.13
C LEU A 695 -35.26 -0.90 -2.57
N ASN A 696 -35.89 0.08 -3.22
CA ASN A 696 -36.42 -0.04 -4.56
C ASN A 696 -35.43 0.41 -5.64
N LYS A 697 -34.41 1.22 -5.28
CA LYS A 697 -33.44 1.78 -6.24
C LYS A 697 -32.02 1.23 -6.11
N CYS A 698 -31.57 0.87 -4.91
CA CYS A 698 -30.19 0.41 -4.69
C CYS A 698 -29.93 -0.96 -5.32
N GLU A 699 -28.73 -1.17 -5.83
CA GLU A 699 -28.27 -2.43 -6.42
C GLU A 699 -27.79 -3.42 -5.35
N ALA A 700 -27.63 -4.69 -5.71
CA ALA A 700 -27.11 -5.72 -4.81
C ALA A 700 -25.69 -5.40 -4.32
N SER A 701 -24.87 -4.77 -5.17
CA SER A 701 -23.53 -4.24 -4.86
C SER A 701 -23.53 -3.27 -3.69
N PHE A 702 -24.60 -2.48 -3.52
CA PHE A 702 -24.76 -1.56 -2.39
C PHE A 702 -25.36 -2.26 -1.17
N LEU A 703 -26.45 -3.01 -1.38
CA LEU A 703 -27.22 -3.64 -0.30
C LEU A 703 -26.40 -4.65 0.51
N ARG A 704 -25.44 -5.34 -0.12
CA ARG A 704 -24.60 -6.36 0.55
C ARG A 704 -23.76 -5.83 1.73
N HIS A 705 -23.58 -4.51 1.84
CA HIS A 705 -22.77 -3.85 2.87
C HIS A 705 -23.60 -3.30 4.04
N LEU A 706 -24.94 -3.40 3.97
CA LEU A 706 -25.81 -3.00 5.08
C LEU A 706 -25.76 -4.03 6.21
N SER A 707 -25.93 -3.53 7.44
CA SER A 707 -26.03 -4.36 8.63
C SER A 707 -27.10 -5.45 8.46
N GLY A 708 -26.73 -6.71 8.71
CA GLY A 708 -27.64 -7.86 8.58
C GLY A 708 -27.82 -8.42 7.17
N LEU A 709 -27.25 -7.76 6.14
CA LEU A 709 -27.27 -8.25 4.76
C LEU A 709 -25.91 -8.83 4.35
N ASN A 710 -25.93 -9.68 3.33
CA ASN A 710 -24.75 -10.23 2.68
C ASN A 710 -24.97 -10.31 1.17
N GLN A 711 -23.98 -10.79 0.41
CA GLN A 711 -24.07 -10.86 -1.06
C GLN A 711 -25.32 -11.62 -1.54
N LEU A 712 -25.61 -12.78 -0.95
CA LEU A 712 -26.72 -13.63 -1.35
C LEU A 712 -28.06 -12.95 -1.06
N LEU A 713 -28.25 -12.44 0.16
CA LEU A 713 -29.50 -11.79 0.53
C LEU A 713 -29.75 -10.49 -0.25
N ALA A 714 -28.68 -9.76 -0.57
CA ALA A 714 -28.76 -8.57 -1.43
C ALA A 714 -29.23 -8.91 -2.85
N GLN A 715 -28.75 -10.01 -3.43
CA GLN A 715 -29.23 -10.51 -4.71
C GLN A 715 -30.70 -10.95 -4.63
N GLU A 716 -31.08 -11.70 -3.60
CA GLU A 716 -32.46 -12.14 -3.38
C GLU A 716 -33.43 -10.96 -3.24
N ILE A 717 -33.04 -9.88 -2.56
CA ILE A 717 -33.85 -8.65 -2.47
C ILE A 717 -34.10 -8.05 -3.86
N VAL A 718 -33.06 -7.97 -4.70
CA VAL A 718 -33.15 -7.40 -6.05
C VAL A 718 -33.99 -8.29 -6.96
N GLU A 719 -33.83 -9.61 -6.89
CA GLU A 719 -34.64 -10.56 -7.66
C GLU A 719 -36.10 -10.58 -7.20
N HIS A 720 -36.34 -10.49 -5.89
CA HIS A 720 -37.70 -10.38 -5.34
C HIS A 720 -38.42 -9.17 -5.94
N ARG A 721 -37.83 -7.97 -5.91
CA ARG A 721 -38.51 -6.78 -6.46
C ARG A 721 -38.69 -6.81 -7.97
N LYS A 722 -37.81 -7.49 -8.71
CA LYS A 722 -37.99 -7.72 -10.15
C LYS A 722 -39.20 -8.62 -10.43
N LYS A 723 -39.41 -9.66 -9.61
CA LYS A 723 -40.48 -10.64 -9.79
C LYS A 723 -41.83 -10.17 -9.26
N ASN A 724 -41.84 -9.54 -8.08
CA ASN A 724 -43.07 -9.22 -7.33
C ASN A 724 -43.44 -7.72 -7.38
N GLY A 725 -42.62 -6.90 -8.06
CA GLY A 725 -42.76 -5.45 -8.07
C GLY A 725 -42.08 -4.76 -6.90
N PRO A 726 -42.14 -3.41 -6.83
CA PRO A 726 -41.46 -2.65 -5.78
C PRO A 726 -42.04 -2.96 -4.39
N PHE A 727 -41.17 -2.91 -3.37
CA PHE A 727 -41.58 -2.97 -1.98
C PHE A 727 -42.41 -1.75 -1.64
N LYS A 728 -43.52 -1.94 -0.91
CA LYS A 728 -44.44 -0.90 -0.43
C LYS A 728 -44.21 -0.55 1.04
N ASN A 729 -43.64 -1.48 1.80
CA ASN A 729 -43.23 -1.27 3.17
C ASN A 729 -42.08 -2.22 3.53
N ARG A 730 -41.39 -1.92 4.63
CA ARG A 730 -40.25 -2.72 5.10
C ARG A 730 -40.66 -4.14 5.46
N ALA A 731 -41.86 -4.38 5.97
CA ALA A 731 -42.28 -5.70 6.47
C ALA A 731 -42.29 -6.78 5.36
N GLN A 732 -42.49 -6.37 4.10
CA GLN A 732 -42.38 -7.26 2.94
C GLN A 732 -40.97 -7.85 2.74
N LEU A 733 -39.94 -7.31 3.38
CA LEU A 733 -38.61 -7.94 3.40
C LEU A 733 -38.65 -9.34 4.00
N LEU A 734 -39.57 -9.64 4.92
CA LEU A 734 -39.73 -10.98 5.50
C LEU A 734 -40.25 -12.02 4.49
N GLU A 735 -40.76 -11.57 3.35
CA GLU A 735 -41.17 -12.44 2.24
C GLU A 735 -39.97 -12.79 1.33
N VAL A 736 -38.81 -12.16 1.53
CA VAL A 736 -37.59 -12.46 0.77
C VAL A 736 -36.95 -13.75 1.29
N GLN A 737 -36.61 -14.64 0.37
CA GLN A 737 -35.96 -15.91 0.71
C GLN A 737 -34.65 -15.67 1.47
N GLY A 738 -34.51 -16.33 2.63
CA GLY A 738 -33.32 -16.19 3.49
C GLY A 738 -33.29 -14.98 4.42
N MET A 739 -34.33 -14.13 4.39
CA MET A 739 -34.56 -13.09 5.40
C MET A 739 -35.13 -13.73 6.67
N THR A 740 -34.42 -13.59 7.80
CA THR A 740 -34.90 -14.03 9.12
C THR A 740 -35.35 -12.82 9.95
N PRO A 741 -36.17 -13.01 11.00
CA PRO A 741 -36.54 -11.91 11.89
C PRO A 741 -35.34 -11.16 12.49
N GLU A 742 -34.25 -11.87 12.80
CA GLU A 742 -33.02 -11.27 13.34
C GLU A 742 -32.31 -10.40 12.29
N LYS A 743 -32.20 -10.89 11.06
CA LYS A 743 -31.61 -10.10 9.95
C LYS A 743 -32.47 -8.89 9.62
N PHE A 744 -33.79 -9.08 9.60
CA PHE A 744 -34.74 -7.99 9.41
C PHE A 744 -34.58 -6.91 10.48
N GLU A 745 -34.45 -7.30 11.76
CA GLU A 745 -34.20 -6.36 12.84
C GLU A 745 -32.93 -5.53 12.59
N LEU A 746 -31.85 -6.17 12.12
CA LEU A 746 -30.57 -5.51 11.85
C LEU A 746 -30.63 -4.53 10.66
N CYS A 747 -31.31 -4.89 9.56
CA CYS A 747 -31.24 -4.13 8.32
C CYS A 747 -32.38 -3.11 8.15
N ALA A 748 -33.57 -3.38 8.69
CA ALA A 748 -34.80 -2.65 8.34
C ALA A 748 -34.72 -1.14 8.63
N GLY A 749 -34.02 -0.73 9.69
CA GLY A 749 -33.86 0.68 10.01
C GLY A 749 -33.03 1.46 8.98
N PHE A 750 -32.10 0.78 8.31
CA PHE A 750 -31.20 1.38 7.32
C PHE A 750 -31.80 1.44 5.91
N LEU A 751 -32.92 0.75 5.68
CA LEU A 751 -33.62 0.67 4.40
C LEU A 751 -34.76 1.68 4.33
N GLN A 752 -34.84 2.44 3.25
CA GLN A 752 -35.97 3.32 2.90
C GLN A 752 -36.80 2.64 1.81
N VAL A 753 -38.10 2.93 1.73
CA VAL A 753 -39.02 2.31 0.77
C VAL A 753 -39.64 3.35 -0.12
#